data_AF-A0A425WFY6-F1
#
_entry.id   AF-A0A425WFY6-F1
#
_cell.length_a   1.000
_cell.length_b   1.000
_cell.length_c   1.000
_cell.angle_alpha   90.00
_cell.angle_beta   90.00
_cell.angle_gamma   90.00
#
_symmetry.space_group_name_H-M   'P 1'
#
loop_
_entity.id
_entity.type
_entity.pdbx_description
1 polymer ?
#
loop_
_entity_poly.entity_id
_entity_poly.type
_entity_poly.pdbx_seq_one_letter_code
_entity_poly.pdbx_strand_id
1 'polypeptide(L)'
;MKKENTQPLLSISLLCSGRNKDEMVKCLDSLMTIRNRMSSEIVIVDTGCGPDTKPLLSKYADKVVEFKWCNDFAKARNAGVKECTGQWFMFVDDDEWFENTDDIVDFFNSGEYKSYGIAKYIIRNYKDYEGKKYTDAWNPRIVKKVSGLEFHGKIHEYPQPVSGKVKGLNCFVHHYGYVFTDQKILFEKSNRNIPLLKEMMQKEPYNPYWRIQLVQEYNSTHDYNALEELCLNSNQMIVNRDDELTNKFRCIFYEGILISEIQTYQYDKLFSNLKEFLSDMRNTEKAETGLCFYAVIGYWEKKNYRKVYYYARKYLENYDKISLTEDTSIDDMTFMCGNIFDQNRILYCISRAIAAGVRCGDISVLYDYFDRFDLTYQYEPVVTFCEGLTYAFSHFDFNQKFVEYASKACKNPFPCKLLMDDARKAEKDDKKAFDKLVEVYGKTDSTDDIYLLYMRLLYAYRFDRSKLSDMYQLIFDCVIDFFDMDPCIWDIAAEDHIDLLQLFKDVPFIRWKKATDLLMVEHFEERTRTVKAISDIIEDDNDIRFEYFRLKLEEHDLRKIDDVGKVAALLTKYCSDCVTFYLNIYKPELFVGDLTILPQECQFAMRFIETASSEQKHTPVEHMKALEECAALYDPFTETMKTYISAYGEKKKRELAGQL
;
A
#
# COMPACT_ATOMS: atom_id res chain seq x y z
N MET A 1 -25.35 -41.06 -36.91
CA MET A 1 -25.36 -41.49 -35.50
C MET A 1 -26.28 -40.53 -34.74
N LYS A 2 -27.39 -41.02 -34.18
CA LYS A 2 -28.22 -40.22 -33.25
C LYS A 2 -27.32 -39.90 -32.05
N LYS A 3 -27.10 -38.62 -31.73
CA LYS A 3 -26.54 -38.24 -30.42
C LYS A 3 -27.50 -38.83 -29.39
N GLU A 4 -27.07 -39.84 -28.64
CA GLU A 4 -27.78 -40.23 -27.44
C GLU A 4 -27.90 -38.96 -26.58
N ASN A 5 -29.13 -38.54 -26.34
CA ASN A 5 -29.42 -37.31 -25.62
C ASN A 5 -29.23 -37.59 -24.12
N THR A 6 -27.98 -37.83 -23.72
CA THR A 6 -27.61 -37.99 -22.33
C THR A 6 -27.75 -36.62 -21.67
N GLN A 7 -28.70 -36.51 -20.74
CA GLN A 7 -28.90 -35.32 -19.92
C GLN A 7 -27.54 -34.79 -19.41
N PRO A 8 -27.22 -33.50 -19.59
CA PRO A 8 -25.98 -32.92 -19.08
C PRO A 8 -25.84 -33.14 -17.57
N LEU A 9 -24.62 -33.28 -17.09
CA LEU A 9 -24.40 -33.37 -15.64
C LEU A 9 -24.60 -32.01 -14.97
N LEU A 10 -24.10 -30.93 -15.59
CA LEU A 10 -24.18 -29.56 -15.10
C LEU A 10 -24.79 -28.61 -16.13
N SER A 11 -25.79 -27.82 -15.74
CA SER A 11 -26.18 -26.61 -16.47
C SER A 11 -25.52 -25.39 -15.84
N ILE A 12 -24.85 -24.59 -16.65
CA ILE A 12 -24.29 -23.29 -16.25
C ILE A 12 -25.20 -22.20 -16.82
N SER A 13 -25.82 -21.41 -15.94
CA SER A 13 -26.68 -20.30 -16.31
C SER A 13 -25.98 -18.97 -16.03
N LEU A 14 -25.57 -18.29 -17.10
CA LEU A 14 -24.97 -16.96 -17.03
C LEU A 14 -26.06 -15.89 -17.15
N LEU A 15 -26.08 -14.93 -16.22
CA LEU A 15 -26.87 -13.71 -16.37
C LEU A 15 -26.01 -12.65 -17.05
N CYS A 16 -26.37 -12.24 -18.26
CA CYS A 16 -25.54 -11.38 -19.09
C CYS A 16 -26.18 -10.00 -19.28
N SER A 17 -25.50 -8.97 -18.80
CA SER A 17 -25.85 -7.56 -18.98
C SER A 17 -25.10 -6.92 -20.15
N GLY A 18 -23.90 -7.43 -20.46
CA GLY A 18 -23.01 -6.87 -21.48
C GLY A 18 -22.46 -5.50 -21.10
N ARG A 19 -22.50 -5.13 -19.81
CA ARG A 19 -22.04 -3.83 -19.31
C ARG A 19 -20.53 -3.65 -19.46
N ASN A 20 -19.76 -4.69 -19.14
CA ASN A 20 -18.31 -4.74 -19.34
C ASN A 20 -17.97 -5.90 -20.27
N LYS A 21 -17.63 -5.57 -21.52
CA LYS A 21 -17.40 -6.59 -22.56
C LYS A 21 -16.16 -7.44 -22.29
N ASP A 22 -15.10 -6.85 -21.71
CA ASP A 22 -13.84 -7.55 -21.48
C ASP A 22 -13.97 -8.55 -20.33
N GLU A 23 -14.63 -8.16 -19.23
CA GLU A 23 -14.95 -9.07 -18.12
C GLU A 23 -15.90 -10.19 -18.55
N MET A 24 -16.92 -9.85 -19.35
CA MET A 24 -17.84 -10.84 -19.93
C MET A 24 -17.12 -11.86 -20.81
N VAL A 25 -16.16 -11.44 -21.63
CA VAL A 25 -15.35 -12.37 -22.43
C VAL A 25 -14.51 -13.28 -21.52
N LYS A 26 -13.85 -12.73 -20.49
CA LYS A 26 -13.10 -13.54 -19.51
C LYS A 26 -13.99 -14.56 -18.81
N CYS A 27 -15.18 -14.14 -18.38
CA CYS A 27 -16.20 -15.01 -17.78
C CYS A 27 -16.50 -16.17 -18.72
N LEU A 28 -16.92 -15.87 -19.95
CA LEU A 28 -17.28 -16.86 -20.96
C LEU A 28 -16.13 -17.82 -21.29
N ASP A 29 -14.91 -17.30 -21.48
CA ASP A 29 -13.71 -18.11 -21.73
C ASP A 29 -13.42 -19.06 -20.55
N SER A 30 -13.56 -18.58 -19.32
CA SER A 30 -13.37 -19.41 -18.12
C SER A 30 -14.41 -20.54 -18.05
N LEU A 31 -15.66 -20.30 -18.43
CA LEU A 31 -16.72 -21.33 -18.47
C LEU A 31 -16.47 -22.40 -19.55
N MET A 32 -15.79 -22.04 -20.65
CA MET A 32 -15.41 -23.02 -21.68
C MET A 32 -14.45 -24.08 -21.15
N THR A 33 -13.64 -23.76 -20.14
CA THR A 33 -12.75 -24.74 -19.50
C THR A 33 -13.54 -25.88 -18.86
N ILE A 34 -14.69 -25.59 -18.24
CA ILE A 34 -15.61 -26.60 -17.67
C ILE A 34 -16.29 -27.37 -18.81
N ARG A 35 -16.87 -26.63 -19.77
CA ARG A 35 -17.61 -27.22 -20.91
C ARG A 35 -16.79 -28.20 -21.72
N ASN A 36 -15.48 -27.95 -21.87
CA ASN A 36 -14.60 -28.80 -22.66
C ASN A 36 -14.13 -30.06 -21.90
N ARG A 37 -14.33 -30.13 -20.57
CA ARG A 37 -13.74 -31.18 -19.71
C ARG A 37 -14.76 -32.08 -19.01
N MET A 38 -16.03 -31.71 -19.02
CA MET A 38 -17.11 -32.52 -18.44
C MET A 38 -18.43 -32.31 -19.19
N SER A 39 -19.42 -33.17 -18.94
CA SER A 39 -20.74 -33.04 -19.55
C SER A 39 -21.50 -31.85 -18.95
N SER A 40 -21.48 -30.72 -19.65
CA SER A 40 -22.23 -29.52 -19.25
C SER A 40 -22.84 -28.78 -20.43
N GLU A 41 -23.83 -27.94 -20.14
CA GLU A 41 -24.40 -26.97 -21.08
C GLU A 41 -24.28 -25.55 -20.52
N ILE A 42 -24.24 -24.56 -21.41
CA ILE A 42 -24.21 -23.13 -21.08
C ILE A 42 -25.48 -22.48 -21.61
N VAL A 43 -26.28 -21.94 -20.70
CA VAL A 43 -27.46 -21.13 -20.99
C VAL A 43 -27.15 -19.68 -20.61
N ILE A 44 -27.27 -18.77 -21.57
CA ILE A 44 -27.07 -17.34 -21.35
C ILE A 44 -28.42 -16.65 -21.32
N VAL A 45 -28.72 -15.94 -20.22
CA VAL A 45 -29.88 -15.05 -20.13
C VAL A 45 -29.42 -13.64 -20.47
N ASP A 46 -29.74 -13.19 -21.69
CA ASP A 46 -29.42 -11.84 -22.16
C ASP A 46 -30.46 -10.85 -21.62
N THR A 47 -30.02 -9.92 -20.78
CA THR A 47 -30.86 -8.91 -20.14
C THR A 47 -30.87 -7.54 -20.84
N GLY A 48 -30.15 -7.40 -21.96
CA GLY A 48 -30.08 -6.13 -22.69
C GLY A 48 -28.77 -5.86 -23.44
N CYS A 49 -28.05 -6.89 -23.85
CA CYS A 49 -26.80 -6.76 -24.59
C CYS A 49 -27.00 -6.03 -25.93
N GLY A 50 -26.03 -5.20 -26.30
CA GLY A 50 -26.04 -4.47 -27.57
C GLY A 50 -25.89 -5.37 -28.81
N PRO A 51 -26.20 -4.85 -30.01
CA PRO A 51 -26.12 -5.60 -31.27
C PRO A 51 -24.76 -6.25 -31.53
N ASP A 52 -23.67 -5.64 -31.07
CA ASP A 52 -22.30 -6.13 -31.28
C ASP A 52 -21.90 -7.24 -30.30
N THR A 53 -22.67 -7.44 -29.23
CA THR A 53 -22.43 -8.45 -28.19
C THR A 53 -23.26 -9.70 -28.42
N LYS A 54 -24.50 -9.58 -28.93
CA LYS A 54 -25.38 -10.74 -29.16
C LYS A 54 -24.76 -11.85 -30.02
N PRO A 55 -24.08 -11.56 -31.17
CA PRO A 55 -23.45 -12.61 -31.98
C PRO A 55 -22.31 -13.33 -31.25
N LEU A 56 -21.67 -12.68 -30.28
CA LEU A 56 -20.61 -13.27 -29.48
C LEU A 56 -21.18 -14.31 -28.51
N LEU A 57 -22.28 -14.00 -27.82
CA LEU A 57 -22.93 -14.92 -26.87
C LEU A 57 -23.25 -16.27 -27.50
N SER A 58 -23.76 -16.26 -28.73
CA SER A 58 -24.11 -17.47 -29.48
C SER A 58 -22.91 -18.38 -29.82
N LYS A 59 -21.66 -17.89 -29.72
CA LYS A 59 -20.46 -18.73 -29.90
C LYS A 59 -20.16 -19.57 -28.67
N TYR A 60 -20.60 -19.13 -27.49
CA TYR A 60 -20.32 -19.78 -26.21
C TYR A 60 -21.49 -20.60 -25.70
N ALA A 61 -22.72 -20.17 -25.97
CA ALA A 61 -23.93 -20.76 -25.40
C ALA A 61 -24.46 -21.94 -26.21
N ASP A 62 -25.04 -22.92 -25.51
CA ASP A 62 -25.99 -23.87 -26.12
C ASP A 62 -27.33 -23.19 -26.41
N LYS A 63 -27.73 -22.25 -25.54
CA LYS A 63 -28.95 -21.47 -25.69
C LYS A 63 -28.78 -20.04 -25.17
N VAL A 64 -29.27 -19.09 -25.95
CA VAL A 64 -29.41 -17.68 -25.53
C VAL A 64 -30.89 -17.39 -25.31
N VAL A 65 -31.24 -16.92 -24.13
CA VAL A 65 -32.59 -16.58 -23.69
C VAL A 65 -32.68 -15.06 -23.62
N GLU A 66 -33.45 -14.45 -24.51
CA GLU A 66 -33.71 -13.02 -24.44
C GLU A 66 -34.68 -12.72 -23.30
N PHE A 67 -34.26 -11.89 -22.35
CA PHE A 67 -35.06 -11.47 -21.19
C PHE A 67 -35.14 -9.95 -21.11
N LYS A 68 -36.35 -9.40 -21.15
CA LYS A 68 -36.54 -7.96 -20.97
C LYS A 68 -36.36 -7.59 -19.49
N TRP A 69 -35.33 -6.80 -19.19
CA TRP A 69 -35.06 -6.32 -17.83
C TRP A 69 -36.31 -5.68 -17.19
N CYS A 70 -36.65 -6.11 -15.97
CA CYS A 70 -37.86 -5.70 -15.25
C CYS A 70 -37.62 -5.38 -13.77
N ASN A 71 -36.39 -5.03 -13.39
CA ASN A 71 -35.97 -4.75 -12.01
C ASN A 71 -36.20 -5.95 -11.06
N ASP A 72 -35.94 -7.16 -11.54
CA ASP A 72 -36.18 -8.41 -10.81
C ASP A 72 -35.15 -9.46 -11.29
N PHE A 73 -34.06 -9.59 -10.53
CA PHE A 73 -32.96 -10.52 -10.82
C PHE A 73 -33.44 -11.97 -10.77
N ALA A 74 -34.28 -12.34 -9.79
CA ALA A 74 -34.86 -13.67 -9.69
C ALA A 74 -35.65 -14.06 -10.94
N LYS A 75 -36.47 -13.16 -11.52
CA LYS A 75 -37.17 -13.47 -12.77
C LYS A 75 -36.23 -13.74 -13.93
N ALA A 76 -35.12 -13.02 -14.03
CA ALA A 76 -34.12 -13.25 -15.06
C ALA A 76 -33.43 -14.61 -14.85
N ARG A 77 -32.99 -14.92 -13.62
CA ARG A 77 -32.45 -16.25 -13.27
C ARG A 77 -33.44 -17.38 -13.58
N ASN A 78 -34.71 -17.18 -13.25
CA ASN A 78 -35.78 -18.16 -13.50
C ASN A 78 -36.05 -18.39 -14.99
N ALA A 79 -35.79 -17.41 -15.86
CA ALA A 79 -35.82 -17.63 -17.30
C ALA A 79 -34.72 -18.61 -17.73
N GLY A 80 -33.52 -18.52 -17.15
CA GLY A 80 -32.43 -19.47 -17.37
C GLY A 80 -32.71 -20.85 -16.78
N VAL A 81 -33.19 -20.93 -15.53
CA VAL A 81 -33.48 -22.21 -14.84
C VAL A 81 -34.46 -23.08 -15.62
N LYS A 82 -35.48 -22.47 -16.25
CA LYS A 82 -36.48 -23.17 -17.09
C LYS A 82 -35.87 -23.83 -18.32
N GLU A 83 -34.76 -23.30 -18.80
CA GLU A 83 -34.09 -23.75 -20.02
C GLU A 83 -32.92 -24.70 -19.74
N CYS A 84 -32.52 -24.82 -18.48
CA CYS A 84 -31.49 -25.74 -18.02
C CYS A 84 -32.04 -27.16 -17.83
N THR A 85 -31.38 -28.14 -18.43
CA THR A 85 -31.73 -29.56 -18.46
C THR A 85 -30.84 -30.44 -17.59
N GLY A 86 -29.71 -29.92 -17.10
CA GLY A 86 -28.71 -30.66 -16.34
C GLY A 86 -29.17 -31.17 -14.96
N GLN A 87 -28.45 -32.16 -14.44
CA GLN A 87 -28.73 -32.72 -13.09
C GLN A 87 -28.36 -31.73 -11.97
N TRP A 88 -27.37 -30.88 -12.22
CA TRP A 88 -26.94 -29.79 -11.36
C TRP A 88 -27.09 -28.46 -12.08
N PHE A 89 -27.18 -27.39 -11.30
CA PHE A 89 -27.35 -26.03 -11.79
C PHE A 89 -26.31 -25.12 -11.13
N MET A 90 -25.54 -24.41 -11.95
CA MET A 90 -24.59 -23.38 -11.55
C MET A 90 -25.06 -22.03 -12.09
N PHE A 91 -24.97 -20.98 -11.29
CA PHE A 91 -25.31 -19.62 -11.73
C PHE A 91 -24.14 -18.67 -11.52
N VAL A 92 -23.84 -17.87 -12.54
CA VAL A 92 -22.67 -16.99 -12.59
C VAL A 92 -23.10 -15.62 -13.12
N ASP A 93 -22.40 -14.57 -12.71
CA ASP A 93 -22.55 -13.20 -13.22
C ASP A 93 -21.53 -12.91 -14.33
N ASP A 94 -21.85 -12.01 -15.28
CA ASP A 94 -20.99 -11.74 -16.44
C ASP A 94 -19.72 -10.93 -16.12
N ASP A 95 -19.52 -10.56 -14.86
CA ASP A 95 -18.31 -9.94 -14.32
C ASP A 95 -17.51 -10.87 -13.38
N GLU A 96 -17.82 -12.16 -13.37
CA GLU A 96 -17.13 -13.20 -12.59
C GLU A 96 -16.41 -14.20 -13.50
N TRP A 97 -15.11 -14.42 -13.33
CA TRP A 97 -14.37 -15.44 -14.11
C TRP A 97 -13.41 -16.27 -13.26
N PHE A 98 -13.27 -17.55 -13.60
CA PHE A 98 -12.36 -18.46 -12.91
C PHE A 98 -10.93 -18.34 -13.43
N GLU A 99 -9.96 -18.36 -12.52
CA GLU A 99 -8.55 -18.60 -12.87
C GLU A 99 -8.30 -20.08 -13.16
N ASN A 100 -8.89 -20.95 -12.34
CA ASN A 100 -8.76 -22.41 -12.42
C ASN A 100 -10.10 -23.07 -12.07
N THR A 101 -10.50 -24.08 -12.86
CA THR A 101 -11.76 -24.83 -12.72
C THR A 101 -11.59 -26.31 -12.38
N ASP A 102 -10.36 -26.75 -12.07
CA ASP A 102 -10.00 -28.14 -11.74
C ASP A 102 -10.88 -28.68 -10.62
N ASP A 103 -11.02 -27.95 -9.51
CA ASP A 103 -11.84 -28.39 -8.37
C ASP A 103 -13.30 -28.67 -8.76
N ILE A 104 -13.91 -27.85 -9.62
CA ILE A 104 -15.27 -28.07 -10.11
C ILE A 104 -15.30 -29.33 -10.99
N VAL A 105 -14.37 -29.43 -11.92
CA VAL A 105 -14.27 -30.55 -12.86
C VAL A 105 -14.05 -31.86 -12.12
N ASP A 106 -13.14 -31.89 -11.15
CA ASP A 106 -12.77 -33.06 -10.36
C ASP A 106 -13.92 -33.47 -9.42
N PHE A 107 -14.62 -32.51 -8.82
CA PHE A 107 -15.82 -32.78 -8.01
C PHE A 107 -16.88 -33.56 -8.80
N PHE A 108 -17.09 -33.21 -10.08
CA PHE A 108 -18.03 -33.92 -10.94
C PHE A 108 -17.46 -35.23 -11.52
N ASN A 109 -16.23 -35.22 -12.04
CA ASN A 109 -15.63 -36.37 -12.72
C ASN A 109 -15.26 -37.51 -11.76
N SER A 110 -14.88 -37.21 -10.51
CA SER A 110 -14.61 -38.23 -9.48
C SER A 110 -15.89 -38.93 -9.00
N GLY A 111 -17.06 -38.33 -9.23
CA GLY A 111 -18.33 -38.78 -8.66
C GLY A 111 -18.57 -38.34 -7.22
N GLU A 112 -17.68 -37.54 -6.62
CA GLU A 112 -17.82 -37.02 -5.25
C GLU A 112 -19.17 -36.28 -5.07
N TYR A 113 -19.59 -35.54 -6.10
CA TYR A 113 -20.85 -34.78 -6.11
C TYR A 113 -22.09 -35.56 -5.66
N LYS A 114 -22.10 -36.90 -5.82
CA LYS A 114 -23.23 -37.76 -5.43
C LYS A 114 -23.52 -37.73 -3.93
N SER A 115 -22.55 -37.36 -3.10
CA SER A 115 -22.67 -37.27 -1.64
C SER A 115 -23.20 -35.91 -1.15
N TYR A 116 -23.38 -34.95 -2.05
CA TYR A 116 -23.71 -33.57 -1.74
C TYR A 116 -24.97 -33.12 -2.48
N GLY A 117 -25.51 -31.98 -2.07
CA GLY A 117 -26.61 -31.31 -2.77
C GLY A 117 -26.32 -29.84 -3.10
N ILE A 118 -25.25 -29.28 -2.53
CA ILE A 118 -24.81 -27.91 -2.72
C ILE A 118 -23.29 -27.92 -2.82
N ALA A 119 -22.73 -27.12 -3.72
CA ALA A 119 -21.32 -26.76 -3.73
C ALA A 119 -21.17 -25.24 -3.78
N LYS A 120 -20.15 -24.75 -3.07
CA LYS A 120 -19.77 -23.33 -3.02
C LYS A 120 -18.33 -23.15 -3.46
N TYR A 121 -18.03 -21.98 -4.00
CA TYR A 121 -16.68 -21.56 -4.35
C TYR A 121 -16.44 -20.12 -3.86
N ILE A 122 -15.20 -19.69 -3.90
CA ILE A 122 -14.79 -18.37 -3.43
C ILE A 122 -15.10 -17.31 -4.50
N ILE A 123 -15.78 -16.23 -4.11
CA ILE A 123 -15.84 -14.99 -4.89
C ILE A 123 -14.79 -14.05 -4.32
N ARG A 124 -13.72 -13.82 -5.07
CA ARG A 124 -12.66 -12.88 -4.72
C ARG A 124 -13.07 -11.47 -5.14
N ASN A 125 -13.60 -10.72 -4.18
CA ASN A 125 -14.06 -9.35 -4.39
C ASN A 125 -12.90 -8.39 -4.27
N TYR A 126 -12.42 -7.87 -5.39
CA TYR A 126 -11.33 -6.90 -5.41
C TYR A 126 -11.79 -5.53 -4.94
N LYS A 127 -10.88 -4.82 -4.26
CA LYS A 127 -11.05 -3.45 -3.77
C LYS A 127 -10.12 -2.46 -4.47
N ASP A 128 -9.23 -2.95 -5.34
CA ASP A 128 -8.35 -2.15 -6.19
C ASP A 128 -8.14 -2.81 -7.56
N TYR A 129 -7.75 -2.02 -8.56
CA TYR A 129 -7.56 -2.53 -9.93
C TYR A 129 -6.25 -3.33 -10.08
N GLU A 130 -5.29 -3.09 -9.19
CA GLU A 130 -4.01 -3.80 -9.10
C GLU A 130 -4.16 -5.24 -8.62
N GLY A 131 -5.33 -5.61 -8.09
CA GLY A 131 -5.61 -6.96 -7.59
C GLY A 131 -4.89 -7.28 -6.27
N LYS A 132 -4.38 -6.26 -5.57
CA LYS A 132 -3.64 -6.40 -4.31
C LYS A 132 -4.54 -6.42 -3.10
N LYS A 133 -5.75 -5.84 -3.21
CA LYS A 133 -6.75 -5.81 -2.13
C LYS A 133 -7.96 -6.60 -2.54
N TYR A 134 -8.34 -7.58 -1.73
CA TYR A 134 -9.58 -8.32 -1.93
C TYR A 134 -10.14 -8.88 -0.62
N THR A 135 -11.38 -9.32 -0.70
CA THR A 135 -12.03 -10.16 0.31
C THR A 135 -12.65 -11.38 -0.35
N ASP A 136 -12.39 -12.55 0.21
CA ASP A 136 -12.88 -13.82 -0.29
C ASP A 136 -14.21 -14.17 0.40
N ALA A 137 -15.25 -14.43 -0.39
CA ALA A 137 -16.58 -14.79 0.10
C ALA A 137 -17.00 -16.17 -0.43
N TRP A 138 -17.37 -17.08 0.47
CA TRP A 138 -17.74 -18.45 0.14
C TRP A 138 -19.24 -18.56 -0.21
N ASN A 139 -19.57 -18.52 -1.50
CA ASN A 139 -20.97 -18.41 -1.93
C ASN A 139 -21.50 -19.73 -2.53
N PRO A 140 -22.69 -20.21 -2.11
CA PRO A 140 -23.34 -21.36 -2.71
C PRO A 140 -23.83 -21.01 -4.12
N ARG A 141 -23.09 -21.45 -5.13
CA ARG A 141 -23.30 -21.11 -6.54
C ARG A 141 -23.63 -22.32 -7.41
N ILE A 142 -23.52 -23.54 -6.86
CA ILE A 142 -23.80 -24.80 -7.55
C ILE A 142 -24.77 -25.63 -6.70
N VAL A 143 -25.94 -25.97 -7.25
CA VAL A 143 -26.99 -26.69 -6.51
C VAL A 143 -27.52 -27.86 -7.32
N LYS A 144 -27.92 -28.93 -6.65
CA LYS A 144 -28.59 -30.05 -7.30
C LYS A 144 -29.93 -29.57 -7.85
N LYS A 145 -30.17 -29.81 -9.14
CA LYS A 145 -31.42 -29.38 -9.79
C LYS A 145 -32.54 -30.34 -9.42
N VAL A 146 -33.52 -29.84 -8.69
CA VAL A 146 -34.72 -30.56 -8.27
C VAL A 146 -35.96 -29.97 -8.93
N SER A 147 -37.06 -30.72 -8.96
CA SER A 147 -38.33 -30.22 -9.47
C SER A 147 -38.80 -29.02 -8.62
N GLY A 148 -39.22 -27.95 -9.28
CA GLY A 148 -39.64 -26.70 -8.62
C GLY A 148 -38.51 -25.77 -8.19
N LEU A 149 -37.24 -26.04 -8.58
CA LEU A 149 -36.14 -25.08 -8.33
C LEU A 149 -36.45 -23.73 -8.99
N GLU A 150 -36.52 -22.67 -8.20
CA GLU A 150 -36.68 -21.29 -8.63
C GLU A 150 -35.93 -20.33 -7.70
N PHE A 151 -35.58 -19.16 -8.22
CA PHE A 151 -34.99 -18.06 -7.48
C PHE A 151 -36.06 -17.18 -6.88
N HIS A 152 -35.83 -16.75 -5.64
CA HIS A 152 -36.67 -15.83 -4.89
C HIS A 152 -35.90 -14.55 -4.54
N GLY A 153 -36.62 -13.44 -4.45
CA GLY A 153 -36.05 -12.12 -4.15
C GLY A 153 -35.76 -11.30 -5.41
N LYS A 154 -36.29 -10.06 -5.47
CA LYS A 154 -36.03 -9.18 -6.62
C LYS A 154 -34.54 -8.83 -6.80
N ILE A 155 -33.78 -8.88 -5.71
CA ILE A 155 -32.35 -8.64 -5.61
C ILE A 155 -31.80 -9.44 -4.43
N HIS A 156 -30.51 -9.77 -4.46
CA HIS A 156 -29.88 -10.72 -3.53
C HIS A 156 -30.65 -12.05 -3.57
N GLU A 157 -30.93 -12.48 -4.80
CA GLU A 157 -31.78 -13.62 -5.07
C GLU A 157 -31.12 -14.93 -4.65
N TYR A 158 -31.92 -15.89 -4.20
CA TYR A 158 -31.44 -17.20 -3.77
C TYR A 158 -32.31 -18.33 -4.33
N PRO A 159 -31.72 -19.49 -4.67
CA PRO A 159 -32.46 -20.62 -5.21
C PRO A 159 -33.15 -21.43 -4.10
N GLN A 160 -34.39 -21.88 -4.33
CA GLN A 160 -35.12 -22.86 -3.53
C GLN A 160 -35.99 -23.77 -4.41
N PRO A 161 -36.28 -25.02 -3.98
CA PRO A 161 -35.74 -25.67 -2.80
C PRO A 161 -34.31 -26.16 -3.03
N VAL A 162 -33.48 -26.04 -2.00
CA VAL A 162 -32.11 -26.57 -1.95
C VAL A 162 -31.98 -27.46 -0.72
N SER A 163 -31.28 -28.59 -0.85
CA SER A 163 -31.10 -29.54 0.25
C SER A 163 -29.85 -30.41 0.04
N GLY A 164 -29.38 -31.04 1.11
CA GLY A 164 -28.21 -31.92 1.10
C GLY A 164 -26.98 -31.28 1.72
N LYS A 165 -25.90 -32.05 1.80
CA LYS A 165 -24.61 -31.57 2.34
C LYS A 165 -24.00 -30.52 1.40
N VAL A 166 -23.27 -29.57 1.99
CA VAL A 166 -22.53 -28.52 1.29
C VAL A 166 -21.08 -28.97 1.10
N LYS A 167 -20.54 -28.79 -0.10
CA LYS A 167 -19.11 -28.97 -0.43
C LYS A 167 -18.46 -27.61 -0.67
N GLY A 168 -17.34 -27.33 -0.02
CA GLY A 168 -16.42 -26.25 -0.41
C GLY A 168 -15.49 -26.67 -1.54
N LEU A 169 -15.39 -25.84 -2.58
CA LEU A 169 -14.44 -25.96 -3.68
C LEU A 169 -13.45 -24.79 -3.59
N ASN A 170 -12.14 -25.08 -3.55
CA ASN A 170 -11.09 -24.07 -3.31
C ASN A 170 -10.76 -23.24 -4.56
N CYS A 171 -11.45 -23.46 -5.67
CA CYS A 171 -11.45 -22.55 -6.81
C CYS A 171 -12.08 -21.20 -6.43
N PHE A 172 -11.69 -20.15 -7.15
CA PHE A 172 -12.28 -18.83 -6.99
C PHE A 172 -12.60 -18.16 -8.33
N VAL A 173 -13.58 -17.26 -8.30
CA VAL A 173 -13.82 -16.30 -9.37
C VAL A 173 -13.23 -14.94 -8.99
N HIS A 174 -12.63 -14.26 -9.96
CA HIS A 174 -12.29 -12.85 -9.85
C HIS A 174 -13.55 -12.01 -10.00
N HIS A 175 -13.74 -11.02 -9.13
CA HIS A 175 -14.87 -10.10 -9.22
C HIS A 175 -14.41 -8.66 -8.89
N TYR A 176 -14.42 -7.81 -9.92
CA TYR A 176 -14.02 -6.39 -9.82
C TYR A 176 -15.21 -5.44 -9.64
N GLY A 177 -16.44 -5.96 -9.54
CA GLY A 177 -17.67 -5.17 -9.36
C GLY A 177 -17.76 -4.35 -8.07
N TYR A 178 -16.73 -4.41 -7.21
CA TYR A 178 -16.56 -3.60 -6.00
C TYR A 178 -15.35 -2.66 -6.04
N VAL A 179 -14.61 -2.61 -7.15
CA VAL A 179 -13.56 -1.61 -7.36
C VAL A 179 -14.22 -0.31 -7.82
N PHE A 180 -14.61 0.51 -6.86
CA PHE A 180 -15.17 1.83 -7.15
C PHE A 180 -14.04 2.87 -7.16
N THR A 181 -13.67 3.36 -8.34
CA THR A 181 -12.85 4.59 -8.45
C THR A 181 -13.63 5.85 -8.07
N ASP A 182 -14.97 5.77 -8.05
CA ASP A 182 -15.87 6.88 -7.76
C ASP A 182 -16.99 6.43 -6.81
N GLN A 183 -17.14 7.12 -5.67
CA GLN A 183 -18.23 6.92 -4.72
C GLN A 183 -19.61 7.01 -5.39
N LYS A 184 -19.74 7.78 -6.47
CA LYS A 184 -20.98 7.92 -7.23
C LYS A 184 -21.51 6.58 -7.76
N ILE A 185 -20.63 5.69 -8.22
CA ILE A 185 -21.03 4.37 -8.76
C ILE A 185 -21.58 3.48 -7.64
N LEU A 186 -20.99 3.56 -6.44
CA LEU A 186 -21.48 2.87 -5.24
C LEU A 186 -22.89 3.36 -4.85
N PHE A 187 -23.10 4.68 -4.86
CA PHE A 187 -24.41 5.28 -4.62
C PHE A 187 -25.42 4.89 -5.68
N GLU A 188 -25.07 4.85 -6.96
CA GLU A 188 -25.96 4.42 -8.05
C GLU A 188 -26.41 2.97 -7.89
N LYS A 189 -25.50 2.05 -7.53
CA LYS A 189 -25.84 0.65 -7.22
C LYS A 189 -26.82 0.58 -6.04
N SER A 190 -26.51 1.25 -4.94
CA SER A 190 -27.33 1.21 -3.73
C SER A 190 -28.69 1.89 -3.92
N ASN A 191 -28.74 3.00 -4.67
CA ASN A 191 -29.97 3.72 -5.03
C ASN A 191 -30.93 2.86 -5.87
N ARG A 192 -30.40 1.92 -6.67
CA ARG A 192 -31.21 0.90 -7.36
C ARG A 192 -31.66 -0.21 -6.40
N ASN A 193 -30.78 -0.67 -5.53
CA ASN A 193 -31.01 -1.85 -4.68
C ASN A 193 -31.99 -1.58 -3.52
N ILE A 194 -31.81 -0.46 -2.80
CA ILE A 194 -32.58 -0.12 -1.59
C ILE A 194 -34.10 -0.09 -1.85
N PRO A 195 -34.62 0.55 -2.91
CA PRO A 195 -36.07 0.53 -3.17
C PRO A 195 -36.64 -0.87 -3.39
N LEU A 196 -35.89 -1.76 -4.07
CA LEU A 196 -36.31 -3.14 -4.31
C LEU A 196 -36.36 -3.93 -3.01
N LEU A 197 -35.36 -3.77 -2.14
CA LEU A 197 -35.35 -4.40 -0.80
C LEU A 197 -36.47 -3.88 0.09
N LYS A 198 -36.75 -2.57 0.07
CA LYS A 198 -37.88 -1.98 0.80
C LYS A 198 -39.23 -2.53 0.32
N GLU A 199 -39.42 -2.73 -0.98
CA GLU A 199 -40.63 -3.38 -1.51
C GLU A 199 -40.75 -4.82 -1.02
N MET A 200 -39.66 -5.59 -1.02
CA MET A 200 -39.64 -6.96 -0.48
C MET A 200 -39.96 -6.98 1.02
N MET A 201 -39.38 -6.04 1.80
CA MET A 201 -39.70 -5.88 3.22
C MET A 201 -41.17 -5.51 3.48
N GLN A 202 -41.81 -4.74 2.59
CA GLN A 202 -43.23 -4.42 2.72
C GLN A 202 -44.12 -5.64 2.44
N LYS A 203 -43.77 -6.46 1.46
CA LYS A 203 -44.52 -7.68 1.11
C LYS A 203 -44.33 -8.79 2.14
N GLU A 204 -43.12 -8.91 2.68
CA GLU A 204 -42.74 -9.91 3.67
C GLU A 204 -42.20 -9.23 4.94
N PRO A 205 -43.07 -8.57 5.72
CA PRO A 205 -42.66 -7.72 6.84
C PRO A 205 -41.94 -8.47 7.95
N TYR A 206 -42.09 -9.79 8.06
CA TYR A 206 -41.44 -10.61 9.09
C TYR A 206 -40.26 -11.44 8.58
N ASN A 207 -39.87 -11.30 7.31
CA ASN A 207 -38.70 -11.99 6.78
C ASN A 207 -37.41 -11.20 7.12
N PRO A 208 -36.51 -11.75 7.97
CA PRO A 208 -35.28 -11.06 8.36
C PRO A 208 -34.26 -10.98 7.21
N TYR A 209 -34.36 -11.84 6.20
CA TYR A 209 -33.40 -11.89 5.09
C TYR A 209 -33.31 -10.55 4.36
N TRP A 210 -34.45 -9.92 4.02
CA TRP A 210 -34.46 -8.63 3.32
C TRP A 210 -33.82 -7.49 4.14
N ARG A 211 -33.96 -7.54 5.47
CA ARG A 211 -33.35 -6.56 6.38
C ARG A 211 -31.85 -6.71 6.43
N ILE A 212 -31.36 -7.94 6.49
CA ILE A 212 -29.91 -8.24 6.47
C ILE A 212 -29.27 -7.77 5.17
N GLN A 213 -29.94 -7.93 4.03
CA GLN A 213 -29.44 -7.38 2.79
C GLN A 213 -29.43 -5.85 2.81
N LEU A 214 -30.46 -5.22 3.40
CA LEU A 214 -30.52 -3.76 3.52
C LEU A 214 -29.47 -3.19 4.48
N VAL A 215 -29.05 -3.95 5.51
CA VAL A 215 -27.91 -3.61 6.37
C VAL A 215 -26.63 -3.40 5.55
N GLN A 216 -26.36 -4.29 4.58
CA GLN A 216 -25.19 -4.18 3.72
C GLN A 216 -25.24 -2.94 2.82
N GLU A 217 -26.42 -2.63 2.26
CA GLU A 217 -26.59 -1.45 1.42
C GLU A 217 -26.40 -0.16 2.23
N TYR A 218 -27.00 -0.03 3.41
CA TYR A 218 -26.84 1.16 4.25
C TYR A 218 -25.43 1.36 4.77
N ASN A 219 -24.75 0.26 5.14
CA ASN A 219 -23.34 0.32 5.51
C ASN A 219 -22.48 0.79 4.31
N SER A 220 -22.78 0.29 3.11
CA SER A 220 -22.06 0.68 1.88
C SER A 220 -22.26 2.15 1.52
N THR A 221 -23.47 2.69 1.69
CA THR A 221 -23.77 4.12 1.45
C THR A 221 -23.39 5.04 2.61
N HIS A 222 -22.85 4.50 3.70
CA HIS A 222 -22.53 5.26 4.91
C HIS A 222 -23.76 5.96 5.52
N ASP A 223 -24.96 5.42 5.31
CA ASP A 223 -26.21 5.94 5.92
C ASP A 223 -26.38 5.30 7.31
N TYR A 224 -25.53 5.73 8.23
CA TYR A 224 -25.42 5.12 9.56
C TYR A 224 -26.66 5.33 10.44
N ASN A 225 -27.41 6.42 10.21
CA ASN A 225 -28.66 6.66 10.92
C ASN A 225 -29.72 5.65 10.48
N ALA A 226 -29.90 5.45 9.16
CA ALA A 226 -30.84 4.46 8.65
C ALA A 226 -30.41 3.02 8.99
N LEU A 227 -29.09 2.74 8.97
CA LEU A 227 -28.54 1.46 9.40
C LEU A 227 -28.91 1.15 10.85
N GLU A 228 -28.71 2.11 11.76
CA GLU A 228 -28.98 1.93 13.18
C GLU A 228 -30.47 1.70 13.45
N GLU A 229 -31.33 2.55 12.86
CA GLU A 229 -32.78 2.42 12.99
C GLU A 229 -33.27 1.06 12.49
N LEU A 230 -32.79 0.64 11.32
CA LEU A 230 -33.11 -0.67 10.74
C LEU A 230 -32.70 -1.80 11.68
N CYS A 231 -31.49 -1.77 12.22
CA CYS A 231 -30.97 -2.84 13.08
C CYS A 231 -31.70 -2.90 14.42
N LEU A 232 -32.00 -1.75 15.05
CA LEU A 232 -32.78 -1.69 16.28
C LEU A 232 -34.18 -2.28 16.07
N ASN A 233 -34.88 -1.85 15.01
CA ASN A 233 -36.21 -2.38 14.69
C ASN A 233 -36.16 -3.88 14.39
N SER A 234 -35.18 -4.32 13.61
CA SER A 234 -35.03 -5.72 13.22
C SER A 234 -34.70 -6.62 14.41
N ASN A 235 -33.84 -6.17 15.33
CA ASN A 235 -33.54 -6.88 16.56
C ASN A 235 -34.78 -7.02 17.45
N GLN A 236 -35.58 -5.95 17.58
CA GLN A 236 -36.83 -5.99 18.35
C GLN A 236 -37.83 -7.02 17.79
N MET A 237 -37.89 -7.19 16.46
CA MET A 237 -38.77 -8.18 15.84
C MET A 237 -38.42 -9.63 16.21
N ILE A 238 -37.15 -9.90 16.48
CA ILE A 238 -36.64 -11.24 16.79
C ILE A 238 -36.28 -11.43 18.27
N VAL A 239 -36.63 -10.47 19.12
CA VAL A 239 -36.20 -10.42 20.52
C VAL A 239 -36.66 -11.62 21.34
N ASN A 240 -37.82 -12.20 21.02
CA ASN A 240 -38.41 -13.34 21.74
C ASN A 240 -38.10 -14.69 21.10
N ARG A 241 -37.22 -14.74 20.08
CA ARG A 241 -36.83 -15.96 19.39
C ARG A 241 -35.45 -16.41 19.84
N ASP A 242 -35.30 -17.70 20.08
CA ASP A 242 -34.02 -18.31 20.43
C ASP A 242 -33.89 -19.62 19.66
N ASP A 243 -33.36 -19.50 18.45
CA ASP A 243 -33.08 -20.59 17.54
C ASP A 243 -31.83 -20.24 16.74
N GLU A 244 -31.13 -21.27 16.25
CA GLU A 244 -29.81 -21.12 15.62
C GLU A 244 -29.80 -20.05 14.51
N LEU A 245 -30.79 -20.08 13.62
CA LEU A 245 -30.86 -19.16 12.49
C LEU A 245 -31.11 -17.72 12.95
N THR A 246 -32.08 -17.54 13.84
CA THR A 246 -32.41 -16.22 14.37
C THR A 246 -31.26 -15.63 15.19
N ASN A 247 -30.50 -16.48 15.89
CA ASN A 247 -29.33 -16.06 16.67
C ASN A 247 -28.18 -15.58 15.76
N LYS A 248 -27.97 -16.23 14.60
CA LYS A 248 -27.05 -15.72 13.57
C LYS A 248 -27.48 -14.34 13.06
N PHE A 249 -28.77 -14.13 12.83
CA PHE A 249 -29.29 -12.83 12.37
C PHE A 249 -29.18 -11.72 13.43
N ARG A 250 -29.39 -12.05 14.71
CA ARG A 250 -29.22 -11.11 15.81
C ARG A 250 -27.84 -10.47 15.83
N CYS A 251 -26.80 -11.26 15.62
CA CYS A 251 -25.43 -10.78 15.54
C CYS A 251 -25.27 -9.67 14.50
N ILE A 252 -25.82 -9.86 13.30
CA ILE A 252 -25.73 -8.89 12.20
C ILE A 252 -26.35 -7.54 12.60
N PHE A 253 -27.49 -7.58 13.30
CA PHE A 253 -28.13 -6.36 13.78
C PHE A 253 -27.33 -5.70 14.91
N TYR A 254 -26.77 -6.48 15.83
CA TYR A 254 -25.85 -5.94 16.84
C TYR A 254 -24.65 -5.25 16.19
N GLU A 255 -23.95 -5.91 15.28
CA GLU A 255 -22.82 -5.31 14.57
C GLU A 255 -23.23 -4.05 13.80
N GLY A 256 -24.38 -4.04 13.12
CA GLY A 256 -24.89 -2.87 12.42
C GLY A 256 -25.11 -1.66 13.35
N ILE A 257 -25.65 -1.88 14.56
CA ILE A 257 -25.79 -0.83 15.59
C ILE A 257 -24.41 -0.31 16.01
N LEU A 258 -23.49 -1.21 16.35
CA LEU A 258 -22.15 -0.82 16.83
C LEU A 258 -21.33 -0.10 15.76
N ILE A 259 -21.45 -0.50 14.49
CA ILE A 259 -20.84 0.19 13.34
C ILE A 259 -21.36 1.63 13.29
N SER A 260 -22.69 1.81 13.32
CA SER A 260 -23.29 3.14 13.27
C SER A 260 -22.82 4.03 14.42
N GLU A 261 -22.73 3.48 15.64
CA GLU A 261 -22.30 4.23 16.83
C GLU A 261 -20.83 4.63 16.76
N ILE A 262 -19.95 3.77 16.25
CA ILE A 262 -18.53 4.11 16.01
C ILE A 262 -18.43 5.22 14.96
N GLN A 263 -19.10 5.07 13.83
CA GLN A 263 -19.01 6.01 12.71
C GLN A 263 -19.65 7.37 13.00
N THR A 264 -20.61 7.41 13.93
CA THR A 264 -21.23 8.65 14.43
C THR A 264 -20.62 9.14 15.76
N TYR A 265 -19.52 8.54 16.22
CA TYR A 265 -18.77 8.90 17.42
C TYR A 265 -19.58 8.83 18.74
N GLN A 266 -20.64 8.01 18.78
CA GLN A 266 -21.53 7.82 19.93
C GLN A 266 -21.00 6.75 20.92
N TYR A 267 -19.80 6.96 21.46
CA TYR A 267 -19.10 5.96 22.27
C TYR A 267 -19.82 5.57 23.58
N ASP A 268 -20.56 6.48 24.20
CA ASP A 268 -21.32 6.15 25.42
C ASP A 268 -22.41 5.12 25.12
N LYS A 269 -23.08 5.26 23.97
CA LYS A 269 -24.07 4.32 23.47
C LYS A 269 -23.41 3.00 23.08
N LEU A 270 -22.28 3.08 22.36
CA LEU A 270 -21.44 1.92 22.01
C LEU A 270 -21.10 1.05 23.21
N PHE A 271 -20.61 1.64 24.30
CA PHE A 271 -20.22 0.85 25.47
C PHE A 271 -21.42 0.30 26.25
N SER A 272 -22.55 1.02 26.26
CA SER A 272 -23.80 0.51 26.83
C SER A 272 -24.29 -0.72 26.06
N ASN A 273 -24.37 -0.60 24.73
CA ASN A 273 -24.84 -1.66 23.84
C ASN A 273 -23.86 -2.84 23.80
N LEU A 274 -22.54 -2.61 23.73
CA LEU A 274 -21.55 -3.68 23.84
C LEU A 274 -21.73 -4.51 25.11
N LYS A 275 -21.97 -3.86 26.26
CA LYS A 275 -22.18 -4.55 27.52
C LYS A 275 -23.44 -5.43 27.48
N GLU A 276 -24.53 -4.90 26.94
CA GLU A 276 -25.79 -5.66 26.77
C GLU A 276 -25.60 -6.82 25.79
N PHE A 277 -25.08 -6.55 24.61
CA PHE A 277 -24.94 -7.53 23.53
C PHE A 277 -23.99 -8.66 23.92
N LEU A 278 -22.83 -8.36 24.52
CA LEU A 278 -21.90 -9.39 25.02
C LEU A 278 -22.48 -10.23 26.17
N SER A 279 -23.51 -9.74 26.86
CA SER A 279 -24.21 -10.50 27.92
C SER A 279 -25.38 -11.35 27.42
N ASP A 280 -25.71 -11.25 26.12
CA ASP A 280 -26.76 -12.06 25.52
C ASP A 280 -26.29 -13.52 25.37
N MET A 281 -26.88 -14.40 26.18
CA MET A 281 -26.58 -15.84 26.20
C MET A 281 -26.92 -16.58 24.90
N ARG A 282 -27.60 -15.91 23.96
CA ARG A 282 -27.97 -16.46 22.65
C ARG A 282 -26.88 -16.25 21.60
N ASN A 283 -25.82 -15.51 21.91
CA ASN A 283 -24.70 -15.31 20.99
C ASN A 283 -24.01 -16.64 20.69
N THR A 284 -23.71 -16.86 19.41
CA THR A 284 -22.76 -17.89 19.00
C THR A 284 -21.33 -17.43 19.29
N GLU A 285 -20.37 -18.36 19.29
CA GLU A 285 -18.95 -18.01 19.46
C GLU A 285 -18.47 -17.04 18.38
N LYS A 286 -18.95 -17.19 17.14
CA LYS A 286 -18.70 -16.23 16.05
C LYS A 286 -19.24 -14.85 16.38
N ALA A 287 -20.46 -14.77 16.87
CA ALA A 287 -21.11 -13.51 17.20
C ALA A 287 -20.34 -12.78 18.31
N GLU A 288 -19.99 -13.49 19.37
CA GLU A 288 -19.18 -12.93 20.45
C GLU A 288 -17.81 -12.43 19.95
N THR A 289 -17.19 -13.16 19.01
CA THR A 289 -15.93 -12.76 18.37
C THR A 289 -16.08 -11.47 17.58
N GLY A 290 -17.14 -11.35 16.76
CA GLY A 290 -17.48 -10.11 16.06
C GLY A 290 -17.68 -8.93 17.01
N LEU A 291 -18.42 -9.12 18.10
CA LEU A 291 -18.61 -8.10 19.14
C LEU A 291 -17.31 -7.69 19.83
N CYS A 292 -16.39 -8.64 20.08
CA CYS A 292 -15.06 -8.34 20.64
C CYS A 292 -14.26 -7.41 19.72
N PHE A 293 -14.34 -7.58 18.39
CA PHE A 293 -13.69 -6.69 17.44
C PHE A 293 -14.17 -5.23 17.57
N TYR A 294 -15.48 -5.01 17.65
CA TYR A 294 -16.02 -3.66 17.85
C TYR A 294 -15.70 -3.08 19.23
N ALA A 295 -15.58 -3.93 20.25
CA ALA A 295 -15.07 -3.52 21.56
C ALA A 295 -13.61 -3.05 21.48
N VAL A 296 -12.74 -3.75 20.73
CA VAL A 296 -11.36 -3.33 20.49
C VAL A 296 -11.32 -1.94 19.85
N ILE A 297 -12.11 -1.71 18.79
CA ILE A 297 -12.18 -0.39 18.13
C ILE A 297 -12.60 0.69 19.14
N GLY A 298 -13.75 0.50 19.81
CA GLY A 298 -14.30 1.52 20.71
C GLY A 298 -13.37 1.85 21.88
N TYR A 299 -12.79 0.85 22.53
CA TYR A 299 -11.89 1.07 23.66
C TYR A 299 -10.51 1.61 23.24
N TRP A 300 -10.06 1.34 22.01
CA TRP A 300 -8.83 1.93 21.46
C TRP A 300 -8.97 3.44 21.32
N GLU A 301 -10.09 3.92 20.78
CA GLU A 301 -10.40 5.35 20.64
C GLU A 301 -10.44 6.09 21.99
N LYS A 302 -10.81 5.39 23.07
CA LYS A 302 -10.78 5.93 24.44
C LYS A 302 -9.49 5.67 25.19
N LYS A 303 -8.46 5.13 24.54
CA LYS A 303 -7.16 4.76 25.14
C LYS A 303 -7.31 3.87 26.37
N ASN A 304 -8.36 3.06 26.44
CA ASN A 304 -8.57 2.10 27.52
C ASN A 304 -7.82 0.80 27.21
N TYR A 305 -6.49 0.84 27.32
CA TYR A 305 -5.60 -0.25 26.92
C TYR A 305 -5.93 -1.57 27.64
N ARG A 306 -6.39 -1.53 28.89
CA ARG A 306 -6.78 -2.75 29.62
C ARG A 306 -7.95 -3.47 28.96
N LYS A 307 -8.96 -2.72 28.51
CA LYS A 307 -10.13 -3.29 27.81
C LYS A 307 -9.78 -3.71 26.38
N VAL A 308 -8.98 -2.91 25.66
CA VAL A 308 -8.45 -3.29 24.35
C VAL A 308 -7.72 -4.63 24.45
N TYR A 309 -6.77 -4.74 25.38
CA TYR A 309 -5.95 -5.93 25.53
C TYR A 309 -6.81 -7.18 25.81
N TYR A 310 -7.79 -7.06 26.71
CA TYR A 310 -8.73 -8.13 27.01
C TYR A 310 -9.54 -8.59 25.79
N TYR A 311 -10.20 -7.67 25.09
CA TYR A 311 -11.06 -8.04 23.96
C TYR A 311 -10.29 -8.45 22.71
N ALA A 312 -9.11 -7.88 22.47
CA ALA A 312 -8.25 -8.28 21.36
C ALA A 312 -7.74 -9.71 21.54
N ARG A 313 -7.33 -10.08 22.76
CA ARG A 313 -6.98 -11.47 23.08
C ARG A 313 -8.16 -12.41 22.95
N LYS A 314 -9.31 -12.05 23.50
CA LYS A 314 -10.52 -12.87 23.41
C LYS A 314 -10.93 -13.10 21.95
N TYR A 315 -10.81 -12.09 21.11
CA TYR A 315 -11.01 -12.23 19.66
C TYR A 315 -10.07 -13.27 19.06
N LEU A 316 -8.76 -13.17 19.34
CA LEU A 316 -7.74 -14.05 18.75
C LEU A 316 -7.85 -15.49 19.27
N GLU A 317 -8.15 -15.68 20.56
CA GLU A 317 -8.40 -16.99 21.18
C GLU A 317 -9.63 -17.67 20.57
N ASN A 318 -10.72 -16.92 20.37
CA ASN A 318 -11.91 -17.45 19.71
C ASN A 318 -11.66 -17.76 18.23
N TYR A 319 -10.94 -16.87 17.52
CA TYR A 319 -10.54 -17.10 16.14
C TYR A 319 -9.76 -18.43 16.00
N ASP A 320 -8.74 -18.65 16.83
CA ASP A 320 -7.93 -19.88 16.81
C ASP A 320 -8.80 -21.13 17.07
N LYS A 321 -9.74 -21.05 18.01
CA LYS A 321 -10.68 -22.13 18.32
C LYS A 321 -11.59 -22.46 17.13
N ILE A 322 -12.25 -21.44 16.57
CA ILE A 322 -13.23 -21.62 15.49
C ILE A 322 -12.52 -22.15 14.23
N SER A 323 -11.35 -21.61 13.88
CA SER A 323 -10.56 -22.03 12.73
C SER A 323 -10.11 -23.49 12.78
N LEU A 324 -10.02 -24.11 13.97
CA LEU A 324 -9.67 -25.52 14.12
C LEU A 324 -10.88 -26.47 14.01
N THR A 325 -12.08 -26.00 14.35
CA THR A 325 -13.27 -26.85 14.48
C THR A 325 -14.26 -26.73 13.34
N GLU A 326 -14.27 -25.60 12.66
CA GLU A 326 -15.19 -25.35 11.56
C GLU A 326 -14.48 -25.46 10.21
N ASP A 327 -15.12 -26.18 9.30
CA ASP A 327 -14.81 -26.00 7.88
C ASP A 327 -15.29 -24.60 7.50
N THR A 328 -14.36 -23.65 7.40
CA THR A 328 -14.60 -22.26 6.98
C THR A 328 -15.25 -22.20 5.59
N SER A 329 -15.19 -23.31 4.84
CA SER A 329 -15.90 -23.50 3.58
C SER A 329 -17.35 -23.98 3.73
N ILE A 330 -17.95 -24.07 4.93
CA ILE A 330 -19.33 -24.59 5.12
C ILE A 330 -20.29 -23.54 5.69
N ASP A 331 -19.88 -22.63 6.55
CA ASP A 331 -20.80 -21.70 7.23
C ASP A 331 -20.51 -20.24 6.87
N ASP A 332 -21.38 -19.61 6.06
CA ASP A 332 -21.85 -18.23 6.25
C ASP A 332 -22.83 -17.85 5.13
N MET A 333 -24.12 -17.73 5.48
CA MET A 333 -25.16 -17.18 4.60
C MET A 333 -25.09 -15.64 4.50
N THR A 334 -24.20 -15.00 5.25
CA THR A 334 -24.22 -13.54 5.45
C THR A 334 -22.81 -12.94 5.61
N PHE A 335 -22.50 -11.96 4.77
CA PHE A 335 -21.21 -11.26 4.66
C PHE A 335 -20.62 -10.77 5.99
N MET A 336 -21.45 -10.36 6.97
CA MET A 336 -20.97 -9.78 8.22
C MET A 336 -20.36 -10.81 9.19
N CYS A 337 -20.98 -12.00 9.33
CA CYS A 337 -20.51 -13.04 10.25
C CYS A 337 -19.16 -13.64 9.83
N GLY A 338 -18.88 -13.71 8.53
CA GLY A 338 -17.61 -14.22 7.99
C GLY A 338 -16.43 -13.28 8.14
N ASN A 339 -16.68 -12.01 8.47
CA ASN A 339 -15.61 -11.02 8.61
C ASN A 339 -14.66 -11.33 9.78
N ILE A 340 -14.99 -12.24 10.70
CA ILE A 340 -14.05 -12.65 11.75
C ILE A 340 -12.78 -13.32 11.19
N PHE A 341 -12.85 -13.85 9.96
CA PHE A 341 -11.72 -14.43 9.25
C PHE A 341 -11.06 -13.44 8.28
N ASP A 342 -11.56 -12.20 8.19
CA ASP A 342 -10.94 -11.15 7.38
C ASP A 342 -9.54 -10.84 7.91
N GLN A 343 -8.54 -10.95 7.02
CA GLN A 343 -7.14 -10.77 7.38
C GLN A 343 -6.87 -9.39 8.01
N ASN A 344 -7.56 -8.34 7.55
CA ASN A 344 -7.40 -7.01 8.12
C ASN A 344 -7.92 -6.96 9.57
N ARG A 345 -9.07 -7.57 9.88
CA ARG A 345 -9.57 -7.65 11.27
C ARG A 345 -8.61 -8.42 12.18
N ILE A 346 -8.03 -9.52 11.70
CA ILE A 346 -7.06 -10.32 12.46
C ILE A 346 -5.81 -9.49 12.76
N LEU A 347 -5.20 -8.87 11.75
CA LEU A 347 -4.02 -8.02 11.92
C LEU A 347 -4.30 -6.80 12.79
N TYR A 348 -5.49 -6.20 12.67
CA TYR A 348 -5.97 -5.11 13.51
C TYR A 348 -6.04 -5.51 14.99
N CYS A 349 -6.57 -6.71 15.30
CA CYS A 349 -6.60 -7.24 16.66
C CYS A 349 -5.20 -7.60 17.18
N ILE A 350 -4.32 -8.19 16.35
CA ILE A 350 -2.94 -8.52 16.75
C ILE A 350 -2.17 -7.24 17.13
N SER A 351 -2.18 -6.23 16.25
CA SER A 351 -1.42 -5.00 16.50
C SER A 351 -1.86 -4.30 17.78
N ARG A 352 -3.17 -4.27 18.06
CA ARG A 352 -3.75 -3.66 19.25
C ARG A 352 -3.60 -4.52 20.50
N ALA A 353 -3.62 -5.84 20.38
CA ALA A 353 -3.27 -6.74 21.48
C ALA A 353 -1.84 -6.46 21.94
N ILE A 354 -0.88 -6.40 21.02
CA ILE A 354 0.52 -6.08 21.32
C ILE A 354 0.62 -4.69 21.92
N ALA A 355 0.17 -3.65 21.21
CA ALA A 355 0.34 -2.26 21.63
C ALA A 355 -0.34 -1.95 22.98
N ALA A 356 -1.52 -2.51 23.24
CA ALA A 356 -2.22 -2.32 24.51
C ALA A 356 -1.64 -3.20 25.63
N GLY A 357 -1.28 -4.46 25.33
CA GLY A 357 -0.75 -5.39 26.32
C GLY A 357 0.60 -4.94 26.89
N VAL A 358 1.51 -4.46 26.04
CA VAL A 358 2.80 -3.90 26.51
C VAL A 358 2.60 -2.65 27.37
N ARG A 359 1.61 -1.80 27.05
CA ARG A 359 1.22 -0.65 27.89
C ARG A 359 0.55 -1.06 29.20
N CYS A 360 0.00 -2.26 29.26
CA CYS A 360 -0.51 -2.88 30.49
C CYS A 360 0.58 -3.63 31.29
N GLY A 361 1.84 -3.61 30.84
CA GLY A 361 2.96 -4.26 31.52
C GLY A 361 3.14 -5.74 31.17
N ASP A 362 2.38 -6.26 30.20
CA ASP A 362 2.51 -7.66 29.75
C ASP A 362 3.37 -7.72 28.49
N ILE A 363 4.61 -8.18 28.63
CA ILE A 363 5.53 -8.35 27.50
C ILE A 363 5.31 -9.68 26.76
N SER A 364 4.64 -10.67 27.37
CA SER A 364 4.49 -11.99 26.74
C SER A 364 3.63 -11.89 25.48
N VAL A 365 2.67 -10.98 25.45
CA VAL A 365 1.82 -10.70 24.28
C VAL A 365 2.64 -10.41 23.02
N LEU A 366 3.78 -9.73 23.15
CA LEU A 366 4.65 -9.48 22.02
C LEU A 366 5.22 -10.79 21.49
N TYR A 367 5.66 -11.68 22.38
CA TYR A 367 6.20 -12.99 22.00
C TYR A 367 5.13 -13.92 21.43
N ASP A 368 3.91 -13.85 21.94
CA ASP A 368 2.80 -14.71 21.52
C ASP A 368 2.30 -14.36 20.10
N TYR A 369 2.39 -13.08 19.71
CA TYR A 369 1.75 -12.58 18.49
C TYR A 369 2.69 -11.97 17.44
N PHE A 370 3.98 -11.72 17.72
CA PHE A 370 4.89 -11.10 16.76
C PHE A 370 4.94 -11.86 15.43
N ASP A 371 5.21 -13.17 15.46
CA ASP A 371 5.36 -13.98 14.24
C ASP A 371 4.01 -14.27 13.55
N ARG A 372 2.87 -13.87 14.15
CA ARG A 372 1.54 -13.93 13.52
C ARG A 372 1.22 -12.67 12.71
N PHE A 373 2.03 -11.61 12.82
CA PHE A 373 1.79 -10.35 12.11
C PHE A 373 2.53 -10.33 10.77
N ASP A 374 1.81 -10.01 9.70
CA ASP A 374 2.40 -9.86 8.37
C ASP A 374 3.10 -8.49 8.23
N LEU A 375 4.43 -8.48 8.31
CA LEU A 375 5.25 -7.26 8.19
C LEU A 375 5.25 -6.66 6.78
N THR A 376 4.76 -7.39 5.77
CA THR A 376 4.59 -6.86 4.41
C THR A 376 3.26 -6.13 4.23
N TYR A 377 2.39 -6.16 5.25
CA TYR A 377 1.08 -5.54 5.22
C TYR A 377 1.18 -4.00 5.27
N GLN A 378 0.83 -3.33 4.17
CA GLN A 378 0.97 -1.88 4.01
C GLN A 378 -0.30 -1.09 4.40
N TYR A 379 -0.81 -1.29 5.62
CA TYR A 379 -2.04 -0.64 6.10
C TYR A 379 -1.98 -0.24 7.57
N GLU A 380 -3.01 0.46 8.06
CA GLU A 380 -3.12 0.97 9.43
C GLU A 380 -2.65 0.02 10.54
N PRO A 381 -2.93 -1.31 10.52
CA PRO A 381 -2.48 -2.19 11.60
C PRO A 381 -0.96 -2.20 11.82
N VAL A 382 -0.15 -1.99 10.78
CA VAL A 382 1.32 -2.00 10.92
C VAL A 382 1.85 -0.79 11.67
N VAL A 383 1.14 0.35 11.59
CA VAL A 383 1.47 1.56 12.36
C VAL A 383 1.31 1.27 13.84
N THR A 384 0.13 0.80 14.25
CA THR A 384 -0.13 0.42 15.64
C THR A 384 0.80 -0.70 16.12
N PHE A 385 1.15 -1.65 15.25
CA PHE A 385 2.10 -2.72 15.57
C PHE A 385 3.49 -2.15 15.88
N CYS A 386 4.02 -1.26 15.03
CA CYS A 386 5.31 -0.60 15.24
C CYS A 386 5.31 0.26 16.52
N GLU A 387 4.22 0.99 16.81
CA GLU A 387 4.08 1.71 18.08
C GLU A 387 4.15 0.77 19.30
N GLY A 388 3.62 -0.45 19.16
CA GLY A 388 3.73 -1.50 20.18
C GLY A 388 5.17 -1.98 20.37
N LEU A 389 5.92 -2.19 19.27
CA LEU A 389 7.33 -2.55 19.31
C LEU A 389 8.18 -1.45 19.95
N THR A 390 8.06 -0.21 19.48
CA THR A 390 8.78 0.94 20.03
C THR A 390 8.52 1.05 21.53
N TYR A 391 7.25 0.94 21.96
CA TYR A 391 6.90 0.99 23.38
C TYR A 391 7.57 -0.15 24.16
N ALA A 392 7.52 -1.38 23.65
CA ALA A 392 8.17 -2.53 24.29
C ALA A 392 9.68 -2.30 24.47
N PHE A 393 10.37 -1.90 23.39
CA PHE A 393 11.81 -1.71 23.36
C PHE A 393 12.28 -0.57 24.27
N SER A 394 11.45 0.45 24.47
CA SER A 394 11.78 1.62 25.29
C SER A 394 11.34 1.51 26.76
N HIS A 395 10.35 0.69 27.09
CA HIS A 395 9.78 0.66 28.45
C HIS A 395 10.15 -0.58 29.25
N PHE A 396 10.43 -1.71 28.60
CA PHE A 396 10.85 -2.94 29.26
C PHE A 396 12.37 -3.04 29.39
N ASP A 397 12.83 -4.02 30.17
CA ASP A 397 14.26 -4.35 30.26
C ASP A 397 14.72 -5.00 28.96
N PHE A 398 15.99 -4.77 28.61
CA PHE A 398 16.57 -5.29 27.38
C PHE A 398 16.40 -6.81 27.28
N ASN A 399 16.01 -7.28 26.10
CA ASN A 399 15.87 -8.69 25.78
C ASN A 399 16.42 -8.95 24.38
N GLN A 400 17.17 -10.04 24.19
CA GLN A 400 17.72 -10.39 22.88
C GLN A 400 16.65 -10.58 21.80
N LYS A 401 15.44 -10.99 22.17
CA LYS A 401 14.29 -11.05 21.24
C LYS A 401 13.91 -9.69 20.67
N PHE A 402 14.16 -8.59 21.37
CA PHE A 402 13.89 -7.25 20.84
C PHE A 402 14.77 -6.96 19.63
N VAL A 403 16.04 -7.37 19.68
CA VAL A 403 16.96 -7.25 18.54
C VAL A 403 16.48 -8.11 17.37
N GLU A 404 16.06 -9.35 17.63
CA GLU A 404 15.52 -10.24 16.60
C GLU A 404 14.30 -9.63 15.90
N TYR A 405 13.36 -9.10 16.68
CA TYR A 405 12.13 -8.48 16.17
C TYR A 405 12.39 -7.17 15.45
N ALA A 406 13.27 -6.33 15.97
CA ALA A 406 13.72 -5.12 15.30
C ALA A 406 14.38 -5.45 13.95
N SER A 407 15.30 -6.42 13.91
CA SER A 407 15.93 -6.88 12.66
C SER A 407 14.91 -7.42 11.66
N LYS A 408 13.91 -8.21 12.09
CA LYS A 408 12.83 -8.69 11.19
C LYS A 408 11.99 -7.53 10.64
N ALA A 409 11.59 -6.58 11.48
CA ALA A 409 10.81 -5.42 11.07
C ALA A 409 11.60 -4.49 10.14
N CYS A 410 12.84 -4.18 10.47
CA CYS A 410 13.71 -3.27 9.71
C CYS A 410 14.18 -3.80 8.34
N LYS A 411 13.94 -5.09 8.03
CA LYS A 411 14.11 -5.63 6.67
C LYS A 411 12.99 -5.19 5.71
N ASN A 412 11.88 -4.67 6.24
CA ASN A 412 10.77 -4.15 5.46
C ASN A 412 10.85 -2.61 5.47
N PRO A 413 10.93 -1.92 4.30
CA PRO A 413 11.13 -0.47 4.27
C PRO A 413 10.07 0.33 5.01
N PHE A 414 8.80 -0.08 4.94
CA PHE A 414 7.71 0.66 5.58
C PHE A 414 7.71 0.53 7.11
N PRO A 415 7.75 -0.67 7.73
CA PRO A 415 7.99 -0.81 9.16
C PRO A 415 9.29 -0.18 9.64
N CYS A 416 10.39 -0.31 8.89
CA CYS A 416 11.68 0.31 9.24
C CYS A 416 11.52 1.82 9.41
N LYS A 417 10.92 2.49 8.43
CA LYS A 417 10.65 3.93 8.47
C LYS A 417 9.83 4.32 9.71
N LEU A 418 8.74 3.61 10.00
CA LEU A 418 7.87 3.90 11.15
C LEU A 418 8.63 3.80 12.48
N LEU A 419 9.43 2.74 12.66
CA LEU A 419 10.25 2.54 13.85
C LEU A 419 11.33 3.61 13.99
N MET A 420 11.91 4.07 12.88
CA MET A 420 12.92 5.14 12.89
C MET A 420 12.30 6.52 13.15
N ASP A 421 11.11 6.80 12.63
CA ASP A 421 10.37 8.03 12.94
C ASP A 421 9.99 8.09 14.43
N ASP A 422 9.59 6.96 15.02
CA ASP A 422 9.36 6.82 16.45
C ASP A 422 10.65 7.05 17.28
N ALA A 423 11.78 6.50 16.84
CA ALA A 423 13.07 6.69 17.50
C ALA A 423 13.53 8.16 17.45
N ARG A 424 13.36 8.84 16.29
CA ARG A 424 13.61 10.29 16.13
C ARG A 424 12.77 11.13 17.08
N LYS A 425 11.53 10.73 17.31
CA LYS A 425 10.65 11.41 18.26
C LYS A 425 11.14 11.20 19.69
N ALA A 426 11.51 9.98 20.06
CA ALA A 426 12.07 9.67 21.38
C ALA A 426 13.38 10.44 21.64
N GLU A 427 14.24 10.62 20.64
CA GLU A 427 15.47 11.43 20.76
C GLU A 427 15.20 12.86 21.26
N LYS A 428 14.09 13.45 20.81
CA LYS A 428 13.67 14.81 21.17
C LYS A 428 12.90 14.85 22.50
N ASP A 429 12.02 13.88 22.71
CA ASP A 429 10.98 13.95 23.75
C ASP A 429 11.34 13.16 25.03
N ASP A 430 12.09 12.06 24.91
CA ASP A 430 12.40 11.14 26.02
C ASP A 430 13.77 10.46 25.82
N LYS A 431 14.81 11.11 26.33
CA LYS A 431 16.19 10.62 26.24
C LYS A 431 16.38 9.22 26.84
N LYS A 432 15.64 8.87 27.89
CA LYS A 432 15.78 7.55 28.53
C LYS A 432 15.19 6.45 27.66
N ALA A 433 14.03 6.72 27.06
CA ALA A 433 13.45 5.82 26.06
C ALA A 433 14.39 5.68 24.85
N PHE A 434 14.93 6.80 24.36
CA PHE A 434 15.87 6.81 23.24
C PHE A 434 17.12 5.95 23.50
N ASP A 435 17.73 6.06 24.69
CA ASP A 435 18.92 5.28 25.04
C ASP A 435 18.66 3.77 24.99
N LYS A 436 17.47 3.32 25.41
CA LYS A 436 17.05 1.91 25.28
C LYS A 436 16.81 1.50 23.84
N LEU A 437 16.23 2.38 23.02
CA LEU A 437 16.06 2.12 21.59
C LEU A 437 17.42 1.98 20.88
N VAL A 438 18.42 2.81 21.24
CA VAL A 438 19.81 2.67 20.76
C VAL A 438 20.38 1.30 21.11
N GLU A 439 20.14 0.78 22.31
CA GLU A 439 20.60 -0.55 22.71
C GLU A 439 20.00 -1.69 21.85
N VAL A 440 18.75 -1.55 21.43
CA VAL A 440 18.06 -2.54 20.58
C VAL A 440 18.46 -2.39 19.13
N TYR A 441 18.20 -1.23 18.53
CA TYR A 441 18.43 -0.98 17.10
C TYR A 441 19.91 -1.02 16.74
N GLY A 442 20.79 -0.64 17.67
CA GLY A 442 22.22 -0.67 17.44
C GLY A 442 22.82 -2.05 17.26
N LYS A 443 22.11 -3.10 17.70
CA LYS A 443 22.48 -4.51 17.52
C LYS A 443 21.86 -5.15 16.28
N THR A 444 21.11 -4.41 15.48
CA THR A 444 20.51 -4.91 14.22
C THR A 444 21.51 -4.89 13.06
N ASP A 445 21.15 -5.55 11.97
CA ASP A 445 21.99 -5.81 10.80
C ASP A 445 21.55 -5.10 9.51
N SER A 446 20.39 -4.43 9.50
CA SER A 446 19.88 -3.73 8.32
C SER A 446 20.69 -2.46 7.98
N THR A 447 20.83 -2.19 6.68
CA THR A 447 21.63 -1.08 6.11
C THR A 447 20.80 -0.13 5.23
N ASP A 448 19.49 -0.37 5.11
CA ASP A 448 18.65 0.31 4.12
C ASP A 448 18.12 1.67 4.58
N ASP A 449 18.28 2.01 5.87
CA ASP A 449 17.82 3.27 6.47
C ASP A 449 18.97 4.01 7.15
N ILE A 450 19.15 5.28 6.79
CA ILE A 450 20.24 6.15 7.27
C ILE A 450 20.13 6.38 8.77
N TYR A 451 18.91 6.54 9.30
CA TYR A 451 18.73 6.78 10.73
C TYR A 451 18.95 5.51 11.54
N LEU A 452 18.67 4.33 10.98
CA LEU A 452 19.08 3.08 11.59
C LEU A 452 20.60 2.95 11.68
N LEU A 453 21.33 3.34 10.62
CA LEU A 453 22.80 3.39 10.66
C LEU A 453 23.31 4.37 11.74
N TYR A 454 22.66 5.52 11.91
CA TYR A 454 22.94 6.45 13.00
C TYR A 454 22.73 5.81 14.38
N MET A 455 21.62 5.09 14.60
CA MET A 455 21.37 4.36 15.85
C MET A 455 22.45 3.30 16.14
N ARG A 456 22.94 2.63 15.10
CA ARG A 456 24.06 1.66 15.19
C ARG A 456 25.39 2.34 15.50
N LEU A 457 25.65 3.50 14.92
CA LEU A 457 26.82 4.31 15.27
C LEU A 457 26.78 4.75 16.74
N LEU A 458 25.64 5.29 17.19
CA LEU A 458 25.45 5.68 18.60
C LEU A 458 25.68 4.50 19.54
N TYR A 459 25.21 3.31 19.18
CA TYR A 459 25.46 2.11 19.97
C TYR A 459 26.94 1.77 20.05
N ALA A 460 27.67 1.77 18.92
CA ALA A 460 29.11 1.55 18.91
C ALA A 460 29.83 2.59 19.78
N TYR A 461 29.53 3.87 19.61
CA TYR A 461 30.14 4.96 20.37
C TYR A 461 29.92 4.83 21.90
N ARG A 462 28.72 4.39 22.32
CA ARG A 462 28.33 4.29 23.74
C ARG A 462 28.75 2.98 24.41
N PHE A 463 28.73 1.87 23.69
CA PHE A 463 28.82 0.53 24.28
C PHE A 463 29.93 -0.36 23.70
N ASP A 464 30.40 -0.09 22.48
CA ASP A 464 31.40 -0.92 21.80
C ASP A 464 32.27 -0.09 20.84
N ARG A 465 33.11 0.80 21.41
CA ARG A 465 33.95 1.72 20.62
C ARG A 465 34.89 1.01 19.66
N SER A 466 35.20 -0.27 19.91
CA SER A 466 36.03 -1.08 19.01
C SER A 466 35.44 -1.22 17.60
N LYS A 467 34.12 -1.05 17.44
CA LYS A 467 33.41 -1.12 16.15
C LYS A 467 33.20 0.24 15.48
N LEU A 468 33.67 1.33 16.09
CA LEU A 468 33.31 2.67 15.62
C LEU A 468 33.87 2.92 14.22
N SER A 469 35.14 2.59 13.96
CA SER A 469 35.76 2.70 12.63
C SER A 469 35.01 1.89 11.56
N ASP A 470 34.65 0.65 11.87
CA ASP A 470 33.88 -0.21 10.95
C ASP A 470 32.50 0.39 10.63
N MET A 471 31.85 1.01 11.62
CA MET A 471 30.57 1.69 11.44
C MET A 471 30.69 2.93 10.56
N TYR A 472 31.75 3.74 10.72
CA TYR A 472 32.00 4.85 9.82
C TYR A 472 32.24 4.37 8.39
N GLN A 473 33.08 3.35 8.19
CA GLN A 473 33.29 2.76 6.87
C GLN A 473 31.95 2.32 6.24
N LEU A 474 31.12 1.59 6.98
CA LEU A 474 29.80 1.15 6.52
C LEU A 474 28.88 2.33 6.14
N ILE A 475 28.86 3.39 6.95
CA ILE A 475 28.06 4.59 6.66
C ILE A 475 28.50 5.24 5.36
N PHE A 476 29.80 5.47 5.17
CA PHE A 476 30.34 6.04 3.94
C PHE A 476 30.16 5.09 2.74
N ASP A 477 30.09 3.77 2.97
CA ASP A 477 29.78 2.79 1.92
C ASP A 477 28.29 2.78 1.53
N CYS A 478 27.36 3.01 2.45
CA CYS A 478 25.93 2.92 2.19
C CYS A 478 25.27 4.26 1.85
N VAL A 479 25.73 5.38 2.42
CA VAL A 479 25.08 6.68 2.29
C VAL A 479 25.63 7.43 1.07
N ILE A 480 24.76 7.83 0.15
CA ILE A 480 25.15 8.60 -1.04
C ILE A 480 25.43 10.04 -0.65
N ASP A 481 24.49 10.70 0.03
CA ASP A 481 24.66 12.06 0.53
C ASP A 481 25.15 12.02 1.98
N PHE A 482 26.42 11.66 2.13
CA PHE A 482 27.03 11.60 3.46
C PHE A 482 27.31 13.01 4.03
N PHE A 483 27.11 14.09 3.26
CA PHE A 483 27.27 15.45 3.77
C PHE A 483 26.01 15.95 4.50
N ASP A 484 24.83 15.40 4.21
CA ASP A 484 23.58 15.69 4.93
C ASP A 484 23.31 14.75 6.12
N MET A 485 24.34 14.08 6.63
CA MET A 485 24.24 13.27 7.84
C MET A 485 24.03 14.13 9.10
N ASP A 486 23.42 13.52 10.13
CA ASP A 486 23.16 14.17 11.41
C ASP A 486 24.45 14.79 12.00
N PRO A 487 24.42 16.04 12.51
CA PRO A 487 25.59 16.70 13.10
C PRO A 487 26.31 15.87 14.16
N CYS A 488 25.58 15.05 14.92
CA CYS A 488 26.16 14.19 15.95
C CYS A 488 27.17 13.17 15.36
N ILE A 489 26.99 12.73 14.11
CA ILE A 489 27.92 11.83 13.43
C ILE A 489 29.29 12.51 13.24
N TRP A 490 29.30 13.82 12.94
CA TRP A 490 30.54 14.58 12.79
C TRP A 490 31.19 14.89 14.15
N ASP A 491 30.38 15.22 15.16
CA ASP A 491 30.85 15.46 16.52
C ASP A 491 31.53 14.21 17.11
N ILE A 492 30.93 13.03 16.93
CA ILE A 492 31.52 11.75 17.36
C ILE A 492 32.84 11.48 16.63
N ALA A 493 32.93 11.78 15.33
CA ALA A 493 34.14 11.55 14.56
C ALA A 493 35.30 12.42 15.08
N ALA A 494 35.01 13.68 15.40
CA ALA A 494 35.97 14.60 15.99
C ALA A 494 36.40 14.18 17.40
N GLU A 495 35.46 13.74 18.24
CA GLU A 495 35.73 13.32 19.62
C GLU A 495 36.55 12.03 19.69
N ASP A 496 36.25 11.03 18.86
CA ASP A 496 36.92 9.72 18.86
C ASP A 496 38.11 9.66 17.89
N HIS A 497 38.50 10.80 17.31
CA HIS A 497 39.65 10.91 16.39
C HIS A 497 39.56 9.94 15.18
N ILE A 498 38.37 9.83 14.59
CA ILE A 498 38.14 9.03 13.40
C ILE A 498 38.89 9.65 12.22
N ASP A 499 39.64 8.83 11.48
CA ASP A 499 40.41 9.26 10.30
C ASP A 499 39.47 9.50 9.10
N LEU A 500 38.78 10.64 9.14
CA LEU A 500 37.88 11.08 8.08
C LEU A 500 38.61 11.29 6.75
N LEU A 501 39.89 11.70 6.78
CA LEU A 501 40.69 11.87 5.57
C LEU A 501 40.84 10.54 4.82
N GLN A 502 41.17 9.46 5.54
CA GLN A 502 41.26 8.13 4.95
C GLN A 502 39.89 7.63 4.46
N LEU A 503 38.83 7.79 5.24
CA LEU A 503 37.47 7.41 4.84
C LEU A 503 37.06 8.12 3.54
N PHE A 504 37.35 9.42 3.42
CA PHE A 504 37.05 10.18 2.21
C PHE A 504 37.81 9.65 0.98
N LYS A 505 39.07 9.23 1.16
CA LYS A 505 39.88 8.60 0.09
C LYS A 505 39.36 7.24 -0.33
N ASP A 506 38.66 6.53 0.56
CA ASP A 506 38.08 5.22 0.26
C ASP A 506 36.75 5.32 -0.50
N VAL A 507 36.04 6.46 -0.41
CA VAL A 507 34.83 6.72 -1.21
C VAL A 507 35.17 6.72 -2.71
N PRO A 508 34.46 5.98 -3.59
CA PRO A 508 34.71 6.07 -5.02
C PRO A 508 34.49 7.50 -5.58
N PHE A 509 35.38 7.98 -6.45
CA PHE A 509 35.32 9.36 -6.98
C PHE A 509 33.93 9.75 -7.54
N ILE A 510 33.26 8.86 -8.26
CA ILE A 510 31.92 9.13 -8.81
C ILE A 510 30.87 9.40 -7.73
N ARG A 511 30.98 8.73 -6.57
CA ARG A 511 30.10 8.94 -5.42
C ARG A 511 30.46 10.23 -4.71
N TRP A 512 31.75 10.49 -4.49
CA TRP A 512 32.22 11.75 -3.93
C TRP A 512 31.77 12.95 -4.75
N LYS A 513 31.91 12.88 -6.08
CA LYS A 513 31.42 13.87 -7.02
C LYS A 513 29.93 14.13 -6.82
N LYS A 514 29.11 13.08 -6.78
CA LYS A 514 27.65 13.20 -6.60
C LYS A 514 27.28 13.82 -5.25
N ALA A 515 27.93 13.41 -4.15
CA ALA A 515 27.70 13.99 -2.83
C ALA A 515 28.09 15.48 -2.79
N THR A 516 29.22 15.83 -3.41
CA THR A 516 29.67 17.22 -3.55
C THR A 516 28.65 18.05 -4.34
N ASP A 517 28.18 17.54 -5.48
CA ASP A 517 27.18 18.21 -6.30
C ASP A 517 25.87 18.47 -5.52
N LEU A 518 25.39 17.49 -4.74
CA LEU A 518 24.20 17.64 -3.88
C LEU A 518 24.41 18.71 -2.80
N LEU A 519 25.53 18.67 -2.08
CA LEU A 519 25.87 19.66 -1.06
C LEU A 519 25.84 21.10 -1.60
N MET A 520 26.38 21.32 -2.81
CA MET A 520 26.49 22.66 -3.42
C MET A 520 25.15 23.19 -3.96
N VAL A 521 24.16 22.33 -4.19
CA VAL A 521 22.85 22.71 -4.74
C VAL A 521 21.79 22.82 -3.66
N GLU A 522 21.74 21.86 -2.74
CA GLU A 522 20.61 21.70 -1.81
C GLU A 522 20.88 22.25 -0.41
N HIS A 523 22.13 22.24 0.06
CA HIS A 523 22.42 22.36 1.50
C HIS A 523 23.50 23.38 1.89
N PHE A 524 24.17 24.02 0.93
CA PHE A 524 25.37 24.82 1.18
C PHE A 524 25.19 25.90 2.26
N GLU A 525 24.16 26.74 2.14
CA GLU A 525 23.92 27.88 3.05
C GLU A 525 23.63 27.42 4.49
N GLU A 526 23.02 26.24 4.65
CA GLU A 526 22.68 25.66 5.96
C GLU A 526 23.82 24.84 6.58
N ARG A 527 24.91 24.60 5.82
CA ARG A 527 25.98 23.66 6.19
C ARG A 527 27.39 24.25 6.09
N THR A 528 27.52 25.57 6.17
CA THR A 528 28.82 26.28 6.17
C THR A 528 29.83 25.72 7.19
N ARG A 529 29.37 25.23 8.35
CA ARG A 529 30.23 24.56 9.34
C ARG A 529 30.79 23.23 8.83
N THR A 530 29.94 22.39 8.23
CA THR A 530 30.34 21.10 7.66
C THR A 530 31.31 21.32 6.51
N VAL A 531 31.00 22.26 5.61
CA VAL A 531 31.88 22.65 4.49
C VAL A 531 33.25 23.07 5.01
N LYS A 532 33.30 23.94 6.03
CA LYS A 532 34.57 24.37 6.62
C LYS A 532 35.35 23.20 7.22
N ALA A 533 34.69 22.34 8.00
CA ALA A 533 35.34 21.18 8.61
C ALA A 533 35.96 20.25 7.55
N ILE A 534 35.25 20.00 6.45
CA ILE A 534 35.76 19.21 5.33
C ILE A 534 36.97 19.91 4.70
N SER A 535 36.87 21.20 4.40
CA SER A 535 37.97 21.98 3.82
C SER A 535 39.23 21.91 4.69
N ASP A 536 39.08 22.04 6.01
CA ASP A 536 40.18 21.95 6.96
C ASP A 536 40.80 20.52 6.97
N ILE A 537 39.99 19.46 6.82
CA ILE A 537 40.48 18.07 6.76
C ILE A 537 41.29 17.79 5.49
N ILE A 538 40.89 18.37 4.36
CA ILE A 538 41.44 18.04 3.03
C ILE A 538 42.46 19.07 2.52
N GLU A 539 42.74 20.13 3.28
CA GLU A 539 43.44 21.35 2.85
C GLU A 539 44.71 21.06 2.03
N ASP A 540 45.58 20.20 2.56
CA ASP A 540 46.91 19.90 2.00
C ASP A 540 46.97 18.64 1.13
N ASP A 541 45.83 18.03 0.78
CA ASP A 541 45.77 16.76 0.05
C ASP A 541 45.30 16.92 -1.39
N ASN A 542 46.08 16.38 -2.35
CA ASN A 542 45.85 16.50 -3.80
C ASN A 542 45.09 15.30 -4.40
N ASP A 543 44.36 14.52 -3.59
CA ASP A 543 43.45 13.51 -4.14
C ASP A 543 42.39 14.17 -5.05
N ILE A 544 42.09 13.52 -6.17
CA ILE A 544 41.16 14.01 -7.19
C ILE A 544 39.77 14.38 -6.64
N ARG A 545 39.34 13.72 -5.56
CA ARG A 545 38.10 14.04 -4.84
C ARG A 545 38.15 15.44 -4.23
N PHE A 546 39.26 15.74 -3.57
CA PHE A 546 39.45 16.98 -2.84
C PHE A 546 39.70 18.14 -3.79
N GLU A 547 40.41 17.89 -4.89
CA GLU A 547 40.50 18.83 -6.01
C GLU A 547 39.12 19.17 -6.57
N TYR A 548 38.26 18.16 -6.80
CA TYR A 548 36.89 18.42 -7.27
C TYR A 548 36.07 19.21 -6.26
N PHE A 549 36.16 18.87 -4.97
CA PHE A 549 35.45 19.59 -3.91
C PHE A 549 35.86 21.07 -3.87
N ARG A 550 37.16 21.35 -3.90
CA ARG A 550 37.69 22.73 -3.97
C ARG A 550 37.24 23.45 -5.24
N LEU A 551 37.26 22.79 -6.40
CA LEU A 551 36.76 23.37 -7.65
C LEU A 551 35.29 23.78 -7.54
N LYS A 552 34.44 22.94 -6.93
CA LYS A 552 33.02 23.25 -6.74
C LYS A 552 32.79 24.33 -5.68
N LEU A 553 33.67 24.46 -4.68
CA LEU A 553 33.65 25.60 -3.75
C LEU A 553 33.97 26.91 -4.46
N GLU A 554 35.04 26.93 -5.27
CA GLU A 554 35.38 28.11 -6.07
C GLU A 554 34.26 28.48 -7.04
N GLU A 555 33.62 27.48 -7.67
CA GLU A 555 32.44 27.69 -8.49
C GLU A 555 31.33 28.35 -7.69
N HIS A 556 30.97 27.79 -6.53
CA HIS A 556 29.91 28.32 -5.67
C HIS A 556 30.14 29.79 -5.31
N ASP A 557 31.35 30.14 -4.85
CA ASP A 557 31.72 31.49 -4.47
C ASP A 557 31.63 32.47 -5.65
N LEU A 558 31.92 32.00 -6.87
CA LEU A 558 31.81 32.78 -8.09
C LEU A 558 30.37 33.05 -8.54
N ARG A 559 29.41 32.16 -8.25
CA ARG A 559 28.01 32.29 -8.74
C ARG A 559 27.36 33.62 -8.35
N LYS A 560 27.76 34.20 -7.23
CA LYS A 560 27.17 35.43 -6.66
C LYS A 560 28.13 36.62 -6.66
N ILE A 561 29.23 36.57 -7.43
CA ILE A 561 30.19 37.67 -7.47
C ILE A 561 29.57 38.94 -8.12
N ASP A 562 29.57 40.02 -7.35
CA ASP A 562 29.13 41.36 -7.77
C ASP A 562 30.31 42.34 -7.92
N ASP A 563 31.51 41.97 -7.44
CA ASP A 563 32.73 42.76 -7.54
C ASP A 563 33.28 42.77 -8.98
N VAL A 564 32.86 43.78 -9.72
CA VAL A 564 33.30 44.15 -11.08
C VAL A 564 34.84 44.25 -11.19
N GLY A 565 35.55 44.60 -10.10
CA GLY A 565 37.01 44.73 -10.09
C GLY A 565 37.75 43.40 -10.02
N LYS A 566 37.10 42.34 -9.52
CA LYS A 566 37.73 41.02 -9.29
C LYS A 566 37.18 39.90 -10.16
N VAL A 567 35.94 40.03 -10.66
CA VAL A 567 35.26 39.00 -11.45
C VAL A 567 36.11 38.46 -12.58
N ALA A 568 36.85 39.32 -13.28
CA ALA A 568 37.65 38.90 -14.42
C ALA A 568 38.83 38.00 -14.03
N ALA A 569 39.56 38.35 -12.97
CA ALA A 569 40.70 37.58 -12.49
C ALA A 569 40.24 36.24 -11.89
N LEU A 570 39.19 36.26 -11.07
CA LEU A 570 38.69 35.06 -10.39
C LEU A 570 38.04 34.07 -11.37
N LEU A 571 37.23 34.55 -12.32
CA LEU A 571 36.63 33.69 -13.33
C LEU A 571 37.68 33.08 -14.27
N THR A 572 38.69 33.86 -14.65
CA THR A 572 39.81 33.35 -15.48
C THR A 572 40.61 32.26 -14.75
N LYS A 573 40.88 32.47 -13.46
CA LYS A 573 41.51 31.47 -12.60
C LYS A 573 40.68 30.19 -12.55
N TYR A 574 39.40 30.30 -12.18
CA TYR A 574 38.49 29.15 -12.11
C TYR A 574 38.42 28.37 -13.43
N CYS A 575 38.28 29.06 -14.57
CA CYS A 575 38.22 28.39 -15.87
C CYS A 575 39.52 27.64 -16.16
N SER A 576 40.67 28.21 -15.81
CA SER A 576 41.98 27.55 -16.00
C SER A 576 42.12 26.31 -15.10
N ASP A 577 41.70 26.43 -13.83
CA ASP A 577 41.72 25.35 -12.84
C ASP A 577 40.76 24.23 -13.24
N CYS A 578 39.56 24.57 -13.71
CA CYS A 578 38.54 23.64 -14.21
C CYS A 578 39.06 22.81 -15.40
N VAL A 579 39.68 23.46 -16.39
CA VAL A 579 40.26 22.76 -17.55
C VAL A 579 41.41 21.85 -17.11
N THR A 580 42.29 22.34 -16.23
CA THR A 580 43.42 21.57 -15.71
C THR A 580 42.94 20.32 -14.96
N PHE A 581 41.93 20.45 -14.11
CA PHE A 581 41.32 19.35 -13.39
C PHE A 581 40.78 18.28 -14.36
N TYR A 582 39.99 18.69 -15.36
CA TYR A 582 39.39 17.74 -16.29
C TYR A 582 40.40 17.11 -17.26
N LEU A 583 41.51 17.77 -17.57
CA LEU A 583 42.62 17.17 -18.34
C LEU A 583 43.29 16.00 -17.61
N ASN A 584 43.22 15.97 -16.28
CA ASN A 584 43.72 14.84 -15.47
C ASN A 584 42.76 13.63 -15.50
N ILE A 585 41.51 13.82 -15.95
CA ILE A 585 40.46 12.79 -15.99
C ILE A 585 40.22 12.29 -17.41
N TYR A 586 40.14 13.20 -18.37
CA TYR A 586 39.79 12.94 -19.76
C TYR A 586 41.02 12.94 -20.64
N LYS A 587 40.97 12.18 -21.75
CA LYS A 587 42.08 12.17 -22.70
C LYS A 587 42.21 13.53 -23.40
N PRO A 588 43.42 14.05 -23.64
CA PRO A 588 43.63 15.38 -24.24
C PRO A 588 42.95 15.58 -25.60
N GLU A 589 42.72 14.53 -26.38
CA GLU A 589 42.08 14.63 -27.70
C GLU A 589 40.61 15.05 -27.61
N LEU A 590 39.95 14.83 -26.46
CA LEU A 590 38.56 15.25 -26.23
C LEU A 590 38.41 16.76 -26.00
N PHE A 591 39.52 17.48 -25.80
CA PHE A 591 39.54 18.94 -25.65
C PHE A 591 39.68 19.66 -27.00
N VAL A 592 39.65 18.91 -28.11
CA VAL A 592 39.79 19.43 -29.47
C VAL A 592 38.57 19.03 -30.29
N GLY A 593 37.87 20.01 -30.88
CA GLY A 593 36.70 19.76 -31.74
C GLY A 593 35.38 19.82 -30.99
N ASP A 594 34.65 18.71 -30.95
CA ASP A 594 33.32 18.63 -30.32
C ASP A 594 33.44 18.46 -28.80
N LEU A 595 33.16 19.54 -28.06
CA LEU A 595 33.28 19.59 -26.60
C LEU A 595 32.08 18.98 -25.87
N THR A 596 31.01 18.55 -26.56
CA THR A 596 29.76 18.09 -25.93
C THR A 596 29.93 16.84 -25.05
N ILE A 597 31.05 16.12 -25.22
CA ILE A 597 31.42 14.93 -24.43
C ILE A 597 31.96 15.31 -23.03
N LEU A 598 32.46 16.53 -22.85
CA LEU A 598 32.99 17.01 -21.58
C LEU A 598 31.86 17.52 -20.66
N PRO A 599 32.06 17.58 -19.34
CA PRO A 599 31.12 18.22 -18.42
C PRO A 599 30.85 19.69 -18.78
N GLN A 600 29.63 20.18 -18.54
CA GLN A 600 29.21 21.52 -18.97
C GLN A 600 30.09 22.65 -18.40
N GLU A 601 30.52 22.53 -17.14
CA GLU A 601 31.45 23.46 -16.51
C GLU A 601 32.80 23.53 -17.24
N CYS A 602 33.26 22.41 -17.82
CA CYS A 602 34.48 22.34 -18.59
C CYS A 602 34.29 22.90 -20.00
N GLN A 603 33.15 22.64 -20.62
CA GLN A 603 32.78 23.24 -21.91
C GLN A 603 32.76 24.76 -21.81
N PHE A 604 32.12 25.29 -20.77
CA PHE A 604 32.11 26.71 -20.45
C PHE A 604 33.53 27.24 -20.24
N ALA A 605 34.34 26.59 -19.40
CA ALA A 605 35.69 27.05 -19.10
C ALA A 605 36.58 27.15 -20.36
N MET A 606 36.53 26.14 -21.23
CA MET A 606 37.24 26.13 -22.51
C MET A 606 36.80 27.28 -23.42
N ARG A 607 35.48 27.47 -23.59
CA ARG A 607 34.93 28.54 -24.43
C ARG A 607 35.18 29.92 -23.87
N PHE A 608 35.17 30.07 -22.54
CA PHE A 608 35.50 31.32 -21.88
C PHE A 608 36.96 31.69 -22.14
N ILE A 609 37.91 30.77 -21.95
CA ILE A 609 39.34 31.00 -22.18
C ILE A 609 39.62 31.37 -23.65
N GLU A 610 39.02 30.64 -24.59
CA GLU A 610 39.13 30.93 -26.03
C GLU A 610 38.62 32.34 -26.35
N THR A 611 37.43 32.67 -25.84
CA THR A 611 36.79 33.97 -26.05
C THR A 611 37.62 35.10 -25.44
N ALA A 612 38.04 34.97 -24.19
CA ALA A 612 38.87 35.97 -23.50
C ALA A 612 40.22 36.19 -24.23
N SER A 613 40.82 35.13 -24.75
CA SER A 613 42.08 35.20 -25.51
C SER A 613 41.94 35.80 -26.90
N SER A 614 40.71 35.83 -27.46
CA SER A 614 40.42 36.40 -28.77
C SER A 614 39.96 37.87 -28.72
N GLU A 615 40.00 38.53 -27.56
CA GLU A 615 39.58 39.94 -27.37
C GLU A 615 40.10 40.88 -28.45
N GLN A 616 41.39 40.76 -28.82
CA GLN A 616 42.04 41.62 -29.82
C GLN A 616 41.65 41.33 -31.27
N LYS A 617 40.97 40.21 -31.53
CA LYS A 617 40.57 39.76 -32.88
C LYS A 617 39.16 40.20 -33.27
N HIS A 618 38.39 40.75 -32.33
CA HIS A 618 36.99 41.10 -32.49
C HIS A 618 36.73 42.57 -32.17
N THR A 619 35.70 43.17 -32.76
CA THR A 619 35.19 44.45 -32.29
C THR A 619 34.60 44.28 -30.87
N PRO A 620 34.54 45.35 -30.05
CA PRO A 620 33.97 45.25 -28.69
C PRO A 620 32.55 44.65 -28.67
N VAL A 621 31.73 44.93 -29.68
CA VAL A 621 30.36 44.40 -29.82
C VAL A 621 30.36 42.90 -30.15
N GLU A 622 31.21 42.46 -31.08
CA GLU A 622 31.34 41.04 -31.41
C GLU A 622 31.87 40.21 -30.24
N HIS A 623 32.82 40.75 -29.48
CA HIS A 623 33.36 40.09 -28.29
C HIS A 623 32.32 39.99 -27.16
N MET A 624 31.52 41.04 -26.92
CA MET A 624 30.43 40.99 -25.96
C MET A 624 29.40 39.92 -26.34
N LYS A 625 29.04 39.81 -27.62
CA LYS A 625 28.14 38.76 -28.09
C LYS A 625 28.70 37.36 -27.89
N ALA A 626 30.00 37.15 -28.14
CA ALA A 626 30.65 35.87 -27.87
C ALA A 626 30.66 35.51 -26.37
N LEU A 627 30.81 36.50 -25.49
CA LEU A 627 30.67 36.30 -24.04
C LEU A 627 29.23 35.95 -23.62
N GLU A 628 28.22 36.57 -24.24
CA GLU A 628 26.81 36.21 -24.02
C GLU A 628 26.49 34.78 -24.47
N GLU A 629 27.02 34.37 -25.63
CA GLU A 629 26.90 32.98 -26.12
C GLU A 629 27.61 31.99 -25.18
N CYS A 630 28.76 32.37 -24.62
CA CYS A 630 29.47 31.58 -23.61
C CYS A 630 28.65 31.43 -22.32
N ALA A 631 27.96 32.47 -21.87
CA ALA A 631 27.14 32.44 -20.66
C ALA A 631 25.99 31.41 -20.74
N ALA A 632 25.46 31.17 -21.94
CA ALA A 632 24.38 30.21 -22.17
C ALA A 632 24.84 28.73 -22.08
N LEU A 633 26.14 28.45 -21.98
CA LEU A 633 26.67 27.09 -21.88
C LEU A 633 26.61 26.51 -20.47
N TYR A 634 26.46 27.37 -19.46
CA TYR A 634 26.51 26.94 -18.06
C TYR A 634 25.67 27.84 -17.15
N ASP A 635 24.44 27.39 -16.90
CA ASP A 635 23.43 28.11 -16.11
C ASP A 635 23.96 28.68 -14.77
N PRO A 636 24.77 27.95 -13.97
CA PRO A 636 25.25 28.46 -12.68
C PRO A 636 26.01 29.79 -12.74
N PHE A 637 26.62 30.12 -13.88
CA PHE A 637 27.40 31.36 -14.06
C PHE A 637 26.69 32.45 -14.84
N THR A 638 25.38 32.33 -15.06
CA THR A 638 24.59 33.35 -15.77
C THR A 638 24.77 34.75 -15.16
N GLU A 639 24.65 34.89 -13.84
CA GLU A 639 24.80 36.19 -13.16
C GLU A 639 26.27 36.65 -13.12
N THR A 640 27.20 35.75 -12.83
CA THR A 640 28.65 36.01 -12.89
C THR A 640 29.06 36.58 -14.25
N MET A 641 28.53 36.02 -15.34
CA MET A 641 28.81 36.47 -16.70
C MET A 641 28.20 37.84 -17.00
N LYS A 642 27.03 38.18 -16.46
CA LYS A 642 26.50 39.55 -16.55
C LYS A 642 27.43 40.54 -15.87
N THR A 643 27.92 40.23 -14.67
CA THR A 643 28.90 41.07 -13.96
C THR A 643 30.20 41.21 -14.77
N TYR A 644 30.71 40.10 -15.34
CA TYR A 644 31.90 40.11 -16.19
C TYR A 644 31.72 40.96 -17.46
N ILE A 645 30.61 40.80 -18.18
CA ILE A 645 30.31 41.56 -19.40
C ILE A 645 30.17 43.05 -19.09
N SER A 646 29.54 43.40 -17.96
CA SER A 646 29.46 44.79 -17.48
C SER A 646 30.85 45.37 -17.20
N ALA A 647 31.70 44.61 -16.50
CA ALA A 647 33.09 44.98 -16.22
C ALA A 647 33.89 45.26 -17.49
N TYR A 648 33.75 44.38 -18.49
CA TYR A 648 34.36 44.54 -19.79
C TYR A 648 33.88 45.80 -20.51
N GLY A 649 32.56 46.04 -20.53
CA GLY A 649 31.96 47.22 -21.13
C GLY A 649 32.45 48.53 -20.51
N GLU A 650 32.58 48.59 -19.18
CA GLU A 650 33.16 49.75 -18.49
C GLU A 650 34.63 49.96 -18.85
N LYS A 651 35.43 48.90 -18.85
CA LYS A 651 36.85 48.95 -19.25
C LYS A 651 36.99 49.53 -20.65
N LYS A 652 36.20 49.05 -21.62
CA LYS A 652 36.25 49.55 -23.01
C LYS A 652 35.79 51.00 -23.14
N LYS A 653 34.74 51.41 -22.40
CA LYS A 653 34.32 52.83 -22.36
C LYS A 653 35.44 53.74 -21.84
N ARG A 654 36.18 53.31 -20.81
CA ARG A 654 37.33 54.07 -20.27
C ARG A 654 38.49 54.13 -21.26
N GLU A 655 38.79 53.02 -21.94
CA GLU A 655 39.83 52.97 -22.99
C GLU A 655 39.50 53.90 -24.17
N LEU A 656 38.24 53.93 -24.61
CA LEU A 656 37.75 54.84 -25.65
C LEU A 656 37.74 56.31 -25.21
N ALA A 657 37.37 56.58 -23.96
CA ALA A 657 37.34 57.94 -23.41
C ALA A 657 38.74 58.52 -23.12
N GLY A 658 39.76 57.68 -22.95
CA GLY A 658 41.16 58.10 -22.81
C GLY A 658 41.94 58.22 -24.14
N GLN A 659 41.33 57.81 -25.26
CA GLN A 659 41.88 57.94 -26.62
C GLN A 659 41.29 59.13 -27.40
N LEU A 660 40.20 59.73 -26.89
CA LEU A 660 39.64 61.01 -27.31
C LEU A 660 40.28 62.15 -26.50
#